data_AF-A0A3Q1CMU9-F1
#
_entry.id   AF-A0A3Q1CMU9-F1
#
_cell.length_a   1.000
_cell.length_b   1.000
_cell.length_c   1.000
_cell.angle_alpha   90.00
_cell.angle_beta   90.00
_cell.angle_gamma   90.00
#
_symmetry.space_group_name_H-M   'P 1'
#
loop_
_entity.id
_entity.type
_entity.pdbx_description
1 polymer ?
#
loop_
_entity_poly.entity_id
_entity_poly.type
_entity_poly.pdbx_seq_one_letter_code
_entity_poly.pdbx_strand_id
1 'polypeptide(L)'
;MPNFCAAPNCTRKSTQSDLAFFRFPRDPERCRIWVENCRRADLEAKTSDQLNKHYRLCAKHFDPAMVCKTSPYRTVLKDTAIPTVFDLTSHLKNPHTRHRKRIKELTEEDIRKMKERRLASSTDQLSFGKDEGADDGTGNNDDEPQLSTEEKEFREYLRSLFEVVVMLGKQGVPLVADKISEGELKSNSLQALLDYRMNAGDEALTKRFEATAVNTEYLSATQQSQLLDVCENTVREELLMEVRESRFFSLVTGDLVEFASEKHLPLFFRYVNQQNVLREEFLDFVPFDGDEPALVERLEAQLTDRWGLSMEDCRGQAHKATGTSTIKMKAVAVLLMEKYPLALHMPCSHMALNIHLANSLPFPNVQVVMETMRRIGAFFRTPLTQDELEKAISIHYQKNEEKGTTLKQACGSGWTEQHNVFDLLVDMLPPLLLCLDVIRDNDDGKFVGSVTSDAYSIAETLADFEVVVTIIILKNVLTFTRAFGRNLQGETLDVFFAANSLTAVLHSLNEVNDNIDVYHEFWYEEAVSVATVMDIPVKIPRLFLRKQRAADVGEIQAEPYFKEYVTVAIIRGVMQEVEDMFCETNLKALKCLSLVPAVMGQMKFNTTEENYADVYRNDLPNPDTLPAELHCWRIKWKHRGKEVRLPTTIHETLQLPDVKFFPNVNSFLKVLSALPVLKLEDNKSDTASERLQAYFDSTPAKQWNKSLAMLNINTHVKHDLDVMVDKYCRLYAEDDPEGEAKLDEATEEDVTK
;
A
#
# COMPACT_ATOMS: atom_id res chain seq x y z
N MET A 1 14.55 21.68 39.95
CA MET A 1 14.86 22.89 39.14
C MET A 1 15.54 22.45 37.85
N PRO A 2 15.20 22.97 36.67
CA PRO A 2 15.93 22.64 35.43
C PRO A 2 17.40 22.99 35.58
N ASN A 3 18.25 21.98 35.56
CA ASN A 3 19.68 22.16 35.75
C ASN A 3 20.38 22.69 34.50
N PHE A 4 19.67 22.91 33.38
CA PHE A 4 20.27 23.23 32.08
C PHE A 4 19.99 24.66 31.61
N CYS A 5 20.88 25.16 30.75
CA CYS A 5 20.70 26.44 30.06
C CYS A 5 19.46 26.40 29.15
N ALA A 6 18.64 27.44 29.19
CA ALA A 6 17.42 27.55 28.39
C ALA A 6 17.69 27.80 26.90
N ALA A 7 18.90 28.18 26.52
CA ALA A 7 19.25 28.47 25.13
C ALA A 7 19.19 27.22 24.24
N PRO A 8 18.69 27.33 23.01
CA PRO A 8 18.71 26.22 22.05
C PRO A 8 20.16 25.75 21.83
N ASN A 9 20.35 24.43 21.73
CA ASN A 9 21.66 23.79 21.55
C ASN A 9 22.67 23.95 22.71
N CYS A 10 22.27 24.46 23.87
CA CYS A 10 23.19 24.62 25.01
C CYS A 10 23.03 23.46 26.02
N THR A 11 23.98 22.53 26.04
CA THR A 11 23.97 21.37 26.94
C THR A 11 24.53 21.65 28.34
N ARG A 12 24.82 22.91 28.67
CA ARG A 12 25.50 23.30 29.92
C ARG A 12 24.57 23.21 31.12
N LYS A 13 25.07 22.57 32.18
CA LYS A 13 24.38 22.46 33.47
C LYS A 13 24.86 23.53 34.45
N SER A 14 23.95 24.13 35.23
CA SER A 14 24.29 25.13 36.25
C SER A 14 25.11 24.59 37.41
N THR A 15 25.07 23.27 37.62
CA THR A 15 25.81 22.56 38.67
C THR A 15 27.23 22.18 38.27
N GLN A 16 27.59 22.25 36.98
CA GLN A 16 28.84 21.72 36.42
C GLN A 16 29.58 22.74 35.53
N SER A 17 29.30 24.04 35.66
CA SER A 17 29.90 25.05 34.77
C SER A 17 30.63 26.16 35.52
N ASP A 18 31.81 26.51 35.02
CA ASP A 18 32.63 27.66 35.44
C ASP A 18 32.04 29.03 35.05
N LEU A 19 30.83 29.04 34.47
CA LEU A 19 30.15 30.23 33.97
C LEU A 19 28.93 30.58 34.81
N ALA A 20 28.69 31.88 34.95
CA ALA A 20 27.51 32.39 35.64
C ALA A 20 26.23 32.06 34.88
N PHE A 21 25.17 31.69 35.62
CA PHE A 21 23.82 31.48 35.10
C PHE A 21 22.90 32.58 35.58
N PHE A 22 22.21 33.22 34.63
CA PHE A 22 21.30 34.33 34.88
C PHE A 22 19.85 33.87 34.73
N ARG A 23 18.99 34.29 35.66
CA ARG A 23 17.54 34.04 35.58
C ARG A 23 16.91 34.99 34.57
N PHE A 24 15.80 34.57 33.97
CA PHE A 24 14.99 35.48 33.14
C PHE A 24 14.55 36.70 33.95
N PRO A 25 14.56 37.92 33.39
CA PRO A 25 14.07 39.12 34.07
C PRO A 25 12.59 38.96 34.50
N ARG A 26 12.23 39.53 35.66
CA ARG A 26 10.82 39.61 36.07
C ARG A 26 10.04 40.67 35.29
N ASP A 27 10.76 41.68 34.77
CA ASP A 27 10.20 42.69 33.88
C ASP A 27 9.63 42.01 32.60
N PRO A 28 8.31 42.13 32.34
CA PRO A 28 7.67 41.42 31.25
C PRO A 28 8.24 41.74 29.87
N GLU A 29 8.58 43.01 29.61
CA GLU A 29 9.06 43.44 28.30
C GLU A 29 10.46 42.90 28.01
N ARG A 30 11.37 43.01 28.99
CA ARG A 30 12.71 42.43 28.86
C ARG A 30 12.69 40.90 28.84
N CYS A 31 11.77 40.27 29.56
CA CYS A 31 11.58 38.82 29.54
C CYS A 31 11.11 38.34 28.17
N ARG A 32 10.17 39.05 27.54
CA ARG A 32 9.69 38.79 26.17
C ARG A 32 10.84 38.80 25.16
N ILE A 33 11.73 39.80 25.23
CA ILE A 33 12.92 39.89 24.35
C ILE A 33 13.87 38.70 24.57
N TRP A 34 14.06 38.25 25.83
CA TRP A 34 14.89 37.07 26.11
C TRP A 34 14.29 35.78 25.54
N VAL A 35 12.96 35.63 25.62
CA VAL A 35 12.23 34.47 25.05
C VAL A 35 12.32 34.47 23.53
N GLU A 36 12.06 35.62 22.90
CA GLU A 36 12.14 35.80 21.44
C GLU A 36 13.54 35.48 20.92
N ASN A 37 14.59 35.93 21.61
CA ASN A 37 15.97 35.61 21.24
C ASN A 37 16.33 34.14 21.47
N CYS A 38 15.69 33.45 22.42
CA CYS A 38 15.86 32.02 22.61
C CYS A 38 15.18 31.18 21.51
N ARG A 39 14.19 31.72 20.78
CA ARG A 39 13.46 31.05 19.68
C ARG A 39 12.98 29.64 20.04
N ARG A 40 12.39 29.51 21.23
CA ARG A 40 11.87 28.26 21.79
C ARG A 40 10.38 28.40 22.04
N ALA A 41 9.57 27.68 21.26
CA ALA A 41 8.11 27.70 21.37
C ALA A 41 7.61 27.30 22.77
N ASP A 42 8.34 26.45 23.51
CA ASP A 42 7.98 26.05 24.86
C ASP A 42 8.14 27.16 25.92
N LEU A 43 8.87 28.24 25.61
CA LEU A 43 9.05 29.39 26.51
C LEU A 43 8.02 30.51 26.24
N GLU A 44 7.42 30.55 25.04
CA GLU A 44 6.48 31.59 24.63
C GLU A 44 5.15 31.53 25.39
N ALA A 45 4.73 30.33 25.81
CA ALA A 45 3.49 30.13 26.56
C ALA A 45 3.62 30.39 28.08
N LYS A 46 4.78 30.85 28.59
CA LYS A 46 5.07 30.95 30.02
C LYS A 46 5.15 32.39 30.53
N THR A 47 4.71 32.62 31.77
CA THR A 47 4.77 33.96 32.38
C THR A 47 6.19 34.35 32.80
N SER A 48 6.48 35.65 32.95
CA SER A 48 7.81 36.13 33.37
C SER A 48 8.22 35.57 34.74
N ASP A 49 7.27 35.33 35.63
CA ASP A 49 7.52 34.71 36.94
C ASP A 49 7.86 33.22 36.83
N GLN A 50 7.16 32.47 35.98
CA GLN A 50 7.48 31.06 35.70
C GLN A 50 8.87 30.94 35.06
N LEU A 51 9.20 31.82 34.12
CA LEU A 51 10.50 31.88 33.47
C LEU A 51 11.62 32.24 34.45
N ASN A 52 11.42 33.23 35.33
CA ASN A 52 12.39 33.62 36.35
C ASN A 52 12.67 32.49 37.37
N LYS A 53 11.65 31.70 37.72
CA LYS A 53 11.75 30.64 38.73
C LYS A 53 12.41 29.36 38.18
N HIS A 54 12.10 28.97 36.95
CA HIS A 54 12.47 27.67 36.41
C HIS A 54 13.54 27.71 35.31
N TYR A 55 13.81 28.86 34.70
CA TYR A 55 14.70 28.93 33.53
C TYR A 55 15.90 29.85 33.77
N ARG A 56 17.06 29.45 33.22
CA ARG A 56 18.31 30.20 33.32
C ARG A 56 19.09 30.17 32.02
N LEU A 57 19.81 31.24 31.71
CA LEU A 57 20.75 31.31 30.60
C LEU A 57 22.18 31.45 31.12
N CYS A 58 23.13 30.69 30.56
CA CYS A 58 24.54 30.85 30.89
C CYS A 58 25.13 32.11 30.25
N ALA A 59 26.20 32.65 30.84
CA ALA A 59 26.85 33.88 30.42
C ALA A 59 27.35 33.89 28.95
N LYS A 60 27.52 32.72 28.32
CA LYS A 60 27.95 32.61 26.90
C LYS A 60 26.93 33.19 25.91
N HIS A 61 25.66 33.31 26.29
CA HIS A 61 24.62 33.86 25.41
C HIS A 61 24.52 35.38 25.45
N PHE A 62 25.33 36.03 26.29
CA PHE A 62 25.41 37.48 26.42
C PHE A 62 26.73 37.97 25.86
N ASP A 63 26.72 39.17 25.28
CA ASP A 63 27.95 39.87 24.94
C ASP A 63 28.79 40.06 26.22
N PRO A 64 30.09 39.69 26.24
CA PRO A 64 30.97 39.90 27.40
C PRO A 64 30.94 41.33 27.95
N ALA A 65 30.69 42.35 27.13
CA ALA A 65 30.57 43.75 27.55
C ALA A 65 29.31 44.04 28.38
N MET A 66 28.31 43.15 28.36
CA MET A 66 27.07 43.25 29.14
C MET A 66 27.16 42.53 30.50
N VAL A 67 28.26 41.82 30.75
CA VAL A 67 28.52 41.06 31.97
C VAL A 67 29.47 41.85 32.88
N CYS A 68 28.97 42.36 34.00
CA CYS A 68 29.75 43.09 35.00
C CYS A 68 30.29 42.13 36.07
N LYS A 69 31.61 42.06 36.21
CA LYS A 69 32.26 41.40 37.36
C LYS A 69 32.49 42.43 38.45
N THR A 70 31.54 42.56 39.37
CA THR A 70 31.64 43.50 40.50
C THR A 70 32.48 42.95 41.65
N SER A 71 32.74 41.64 41.71
CA SER A 71 33.73 41.02 42.59
C SER A 71 34.20 39.66 42.04
N PRO A 72 35.28 39.05 42.58
CA PRO A 72 35.76 37.73 42.17
C PRO A 72 34.70 36.62 42.31
N TYR A 73 33.66 36.86 43.13
CA TYR A 73 32.62 35.88 43.47
C TYR A 73 31.24 36.28 42.95
N ARG A 74 31.09 37.45 42.30
CA ARG A 74 29.78 37.96 41.86
C ARG A 74 29.86 38.52 40.44
N THR A 75 29.17 37.83 39.54
CA THR A 75 28.96 38.25 38.15
C THR A 75 27.50 38.66 37.99
N VAL A 76 27.25 39.86 37.48
CA VAL A 76 25.90 40.44 37.31
C VAL A 76 25.75 40.97 35.88
N LEU A 77 24.54 40.90 35.31
CA LEU A 77 24.24 41.51 34.03
C LEU A 77 23.90 42.99 34.18
N LYS A 78 24.26 43.82 33.19
CA LYS A 78 23.75 45.20 33.09
C LYS A 78 22.23 45.22 32.97
N ASP A 79 21.60 46.32 33.39
CA ASP A 79 20.14 46.46 33.35
C ASP A 79 19.56 46.47 31.93
N THR A 80 20.38 46.74 30.92
CA THR A 80 20.02 46.66 29.49
C THR A 80 20.48 45.38 28.80
N ALA A 81 21.05 44.41 29.53
CA ALA A 81 21.59 43.20 28.91
C ALA A 81 20.47 42.30 28.35
N ILE A 82 20.65 41.89 27.10
CA ILE A 82 19.80 40.93 26.39
C ILE A 82 20.69 39.83 25.77
N PRO A 83 20.24 38.57 25.75
CA PRO A 83 21.01 37.50 25.15
C PRO A 83 20.91 37.64 23.63
N THR A 84 22.04 37.70 22.94
CA THR A 84 22.11 37.87 21.48
C THR A 84 23.00 36.84 20.81
N VAL A 85 23.76 36.06 21.59
CA VAL A 85 24.74 35.10 21.08
C VAL A 85 24.13 33.70 21.08
N PHE A 86 23.56 33.30 19.94
CA PHE A 86 22.99 31.97 19.71
C PHE A 86 23.60 31.35 18.45
N ASP A 87 24.03 30.10 18.51
CA ASP A 87 24.53 29.36 17.35
C ASP A 87 23.37 28.73 16.58
N LEU A 88 22.73 29.57 15.75
CA LEU A 88 21.56 29.23 14.94
C LEU A 88 21.91 28.51 13.62
N THR A 89 23.19 28.20 13.36
CA THR A 89 23.65 27.52 12.13
C THR A 89 24.28 26.15 12.39
N SER A 90 24.27 25.68 13.63
CA SER A 90 24.92 24.43 14.06
C SER A 90 24.41 23.15 13.37
N HIS A 91 23.18 23.17 12.83
CA HIS A 91 22.61 22.05 12.06
C HIS A 91 23.13 21.95 10.61
N LEU A 92 23.84 22.96 10.11
CA LEU A 92 24.45 22.95 8.76
C LEU A 92 25.93 22.52 8.76
N LYS A 93 26.55 22.27 9.93
CA LYS A 93 28.00 22.02 10.02
C LYS A 93 28.42 20.84 10.91
N ASN A 94 27.51 19.99 11.39
CA ASN A 94 27.93 18.76 12.07
C ASN A 94 26.89 17.62 11.93
N PRO A 95 27.22 16.46 11.33
CA PRO A 95 26.25 15.38 11.06
C PRO A 95 25.87 14.56 12.30
N HIS A 96 26.53 14.78 13.44
CA HIS A 96 26.29 14.05 14.67
C HIS A 96 25.92 15.01 15.78
N THR A 97 24.61 15.22 15.98
CA THR A 97 23.92 15.21 17.28
C THR A 97 22.59 15.94 17.13
N ARG A 98 21.50 15.19 16.98
CA ARG A 98 20.16 15.49 17.52
C ARG A 98 19.23 14.33 17.20
N HIS A 99 19.05 13.45 18.19
CA HIS A 99 17.99 12.46 18.21
C HIS A 99 16.63 13.16 18.27
N ARG A 100 15.98 13.29 17.12
CA ARG A 100 14.53 13.12 16.99
C ARG A 100 14.37 11.75 16.31
N LYS A 101 13.48 10.89 16.82
CA LYS A 101 13.35 9.46 16.47
C LYS A 101 13.30 9.24 14.93
N ARG A 102 14.47 9.01 14.33
CA ARG A 102 14.67 8.33 13.04
C ARG A 102 14.68 6.84 13.36
N ILE A 103 13.99 6.03 12.55
CA ILE A 103 14.19 4.58 12.54
C ILE A 103 15.68 4.35 12.34
N LYS A 104 16.29 3.60 13.25
CA LYS A 104 17.73 3.36 13.26
C LYS A 104 18.05 2.46 12.08
N GLU A 105 18.76 2.97 11.06
CA GLU A 105 19.39 2.14 10.03
C GLU A 105 20.32 1.14 10.74
N LEU A 106 20.11 -0.15 10.46
CA LEU A 106 20.95 -1.22 10.97
C LEU A 106 22.33 -1.10 10.35
N THR A 107 23.37 -1.05 11.18
CA THR A 107 24.75 -1.02 10.67
C THR A 107 25.13 -2.39 10.10
N GLU A 108 26.14 -2.45 9.22
CA GLU A 108 26.65 -3.75 8.70
C GLU A 108 27.05 -4.72 9.83
N GLU A 109 27.48 -4.19 10.99
CA GLU A 109 27.77 -4.94 12.20
C GLU A 109 26.50 -5.54 12.84
N ASP A 110 25.40 -4.80 12.85
CA ASP A 110 24.09 -5.27 13.33
C ASP A 110 23.52 -6.36 12.41
N ILE A 111 23.69 -6.21 11.09
CA ILE A 111 23.32 -7.21 10.09
C ILE A 111 24.16 -8.48 10.24
N ARG A 112 25.47 -8.33 10.51
CA ARG A 112 26.38 -9.46 10.78
C ARG A 112 25.98 -10.21 12.05
N LYS A 113 25.70 -9.49 13.15
CA LYS A 113 25.21 -10.07 14.41
C LYS A 113 23.85 -10.75 14.26
N MET A 114 22.95 -10.21 13.44
CA MET A 114 21.67 -10.86 13.13
C MET A 114 21.86 -12.15 12.31
N LYS A 115 22.79 -12.18 11.35
CA LYS A 115 23.16 -13.41 10.62
C LYS A 115 23.78 -14.45 11.55
N GLU A 116 24.67 -14.03 12.45
CA GLU A 116 25.29 -14.91 13.46
C GLU A 116 24.23 -15.49 14.41
N ARG A 117 23.24 -14.70 14.85
CA ARG A 117 22.10 -15.17 15.67
C ARG A 117 21.18 -16.15 14.92
N ARG A 118 20.94 -15.94 13.62
CA ARG A 118 20.17 -16.87 12.77
C ARG A 118 20.88 -18.22 12.57
N LEU A 119 22.21 -18.22 12.51
CA LEU A 119 23.03 -19.44 12.42
C LEU A 119 23.10 -20.18 13.77
N ALA A 120 23.21 -19.45 14.88
CA ALA A 120 23.20 -20.04 16.23
C ALA A 120 21.87 -20.74 16.55
N SER A 121 20.72 -20.12 16.26
CA SER A 121 19.40 -20.72 16.51
C SER A 121 19.09 -21.96 15.64
N SER A 122 19.76 -22.09 14.50
CA SER A 122 19.65 -23.26 13.62
C SER A 122 20.51 -24.44 14.08
N THR A 123 21.50 -24.20 14.95
CA THR A 123 22.46 -25.22 15.41
C THR A 123 21.99 -25.87 16.73
N ASP A 124 21.28 -25.12 17.57
CA ASP A 124 20.75 -25.62 18.86
C ASP A 124 19.57 -26.59 18.73
N GLN A 125 18.95 -26.72 17.55
CA GLN A 125 17.88 -27.70 17.29
C GLN A 125 18.39 -29.12 16.94
N LEU A 126 19.70 -29.36 16.91
CA LEU A 126 20.28 -30.66 16.53
C LEU A 126 21.12 -31.36 17.62
N SER A 127 21.19 -30.82 18.84
CA SER A 127 21.95 -31.46 19.93
C SER A 127 21.27 -31.35 21.29
N PHE A 128 20.20 -32.10 21.51
CA PHE A 128 19.80 -32.51 22.86
C PHE A 128 19.57 -34.02 22.90
N GLY A 129 20.54 -34.72 23.48
CA GLY A 129 20.41 -36.13 23.81
C GLY A 129 21.73 -36.89 23.99
N LYS A 130 22.58 -36.51 24.95
CA LYS A 130 23.16 -37.45 25.94
C LYS A 130 24.17 -36.83 26.91
N ASP A 131 24.08 -37.40 28.11
CA ASP A 131 25.02 -37.50 29.22
C ASP A 131 25.22 -36.32 30.17
N GLU A 132 24.65 -36.52 31.36
CA GLU A 132 25.05 -35.94 32.65
C GLU A 132 26.48 -36.36 33.01
N GLY A 133 27.27 -35.40 33.48
CA GLY A 133 28.58 -35.64 34.07
C GLY A 133 29.21 -34.34 34.56
N ALA A 134 29.41 -34.23 35.87
CA ALA A 134 30.00 -33.10 36.56
C ALA A 134 31.46 -32.83 36.14
N ASP A 135 31.84 -31.55 36.00
CA ASP A 135 33.08 -31.01 36.57
C ASP A 135 33.07 -29.47 36.63
N ASP A 136 33.78 -28.96 37.63
CA ASP A 136 34.01 -27.57 38.03
C ASP A 136 34.98 -26.85 37.07
N GLY A 137 34.88 -25.52 36.93
CA GLY A 137 35.83 -24.76 36.11
C GLY A 137 35.41 -23.36 35.67
N THR A 138 35.73 -22.38 36.51
CA THR A 138 35.83 -20.93 36.26
C THR A 138 36.25 -20.49 34.84
N GLY A 139 35.57 -19.48 34.28
CA GLY A 139 36.13 -18.65 33.20
C GLY A 139 35.16 -17.70 32.48
N ASN A 140 35.34 -16.39 32.74
CA ASN A 140 34.98 -15.21 31.92
C ASN A 140 33.50 -14.89 31.64
N ASN A 141 32.91 -14.06 32.53
CA ASN A 141 31.80 -13.18 32.16
C ASN A 141 32.36 -11.97 31.41
N ASP A 142 32.17 -11.93 30.10
CA ASP A 142 32.17 -10.68 29.34
C ASP A 142 30.84 -9.94 29.60
N ASP A 143 30.94 -8.63 29.83
CA ASP A 143 29.86 -7.70 30.20
C ASP A 143 28.68 -7.68 29.20
N GLU A 144 27.69 -8.55 29.38
CA GLU A 144 26.30 -8.26 29.01
C GLU A 144 25.60 -7.58 30.20
N PRO A 145 24.94 -6.42 30.03
CA PRO A 145 24.21 -5.79 31.12
C PRO A 145 23.14 -6.75 31.64
N GLN A 146 23.31 -7.23 32.87
CA GLN A 146 22.35 -8.13 33.52
C GLN A 146 21.04 -7.37 33.76
N LEU A 147 20.01 -7.73 33.00
CA LEU A 147 18.65 -7.21 33.15
C LEU A 147 18.13 -7.49 34.56
N SER A 148 17.41 -6.53 35.14
CA SER A 148 16.76 -6.72 36.44
C SER A 148 15.71 -7.83 36.36
N THR A 149 15.37 -8.45 37.50
CA THR A 149 14.32 -9.48 37.54
C THR A 149 12.98 -8.92 37.06
N GLU A 150 12.65 -7.69 37.42
CA GLU A 150 11.43 -6.99 36.99
C GLU A 150 11.42 -6.72 35.48
N GLU A 151 12.57 -6.32 34.91
CA GLU A 151 12.70 -6.13 33.45
C GLU A 151 12.52 -7.45 32.69
N LYS A 152 13.01 -8.57 33.24
CA LYS A 152 12.82 -9.90 32.64
C LYS A 152 11.35 -10.31 32.67
N GLU A 153 10.69 -10.17 33.82
CA GLU A 153 9.26 -10.49 33.96
C GLU A 153 8.38 -9.61 33.04
N PHE A 154 8.69 -8.32 32.91
CA PHE A 154 7.96 -7.43 32.00
C PHE A 154 8.14 -7.83 30.53
N ARG A 155 9.33 -8.27 30.13
CA ARG A 155 9.60 -8.74 28.77
C ARG A 155 8.88 -10.05 28.45
N GLU A 156 8.79 -10.97 29.41
CA GLU A 156 8.00 -12.19 29.27
C GLU A 156 6.51 -11.88 29.13
N TYR A 157 5.98 -10.95 29.95
CA TYR A 157 4.62 -10.44 29.81
C TYR A 157 4.34 -9.87 28.41
N LEU A 158 5.23 -9.00 27.91
CA LEU A 158 5.10 -8.43 26.56
C LEU A 158 5.17 -9.51 25.48
N ARG A 159 6.02 -10.53 25.64
CA ARG A 159 6.10 -11.66 24.69
C ARG A 159 4.75 -12.36 24.57
N SER A 160 4.13 -12.70 25.70
CA SER A 160 2.81 -13.34 25.72
C SER A 160 1.74 -12.47 25.07
N LEU A 161 1.76 -11.16 25.32
CA LEU A 161 0.85 -10.21 24.67
C LEU A 161 1.05 -10.16 23.15
N PHE A 162 2.30 -10.06 22.69
CA PHE A 162 2.60 -10.04 21.27
C PHE A 162 2.15 -11.32 20.57
N GLU A 163 2.32 -12.48 21.21
CA GLU A 163 1.86 -13.74 20.67
C GLU A 163 0.33 -13.74 20.46
N VAL A 164 -0.43 -13.25 21.44
CA VAL A 164 -1.91 -13.14 21.34
C VAL A 164 -2.31 -12.13 20.26
N VAL A 165 -1.70 -10.94 20.23
CA VAL A 165 -2.02 -9.88 19.27
C VAL A 165 -1.69 -10.30 17.84
N VAL A 166 -0.55 -10.94 17.61
CA VAL A 166 -0.17 -11.44 16.28
C VAL A 166 -1.11 -12.56 15.84
N MET A 167 -1.51 -13.46 16.75
CA MET A 167 -2.49 -14.49 16.43
C MET A 167 -3.81 -13.88 16.00
N LEU A 168 -4.35 -12.94 16.78
CA LEU A 168 -5.58 -12.22 16.44
C LEU A 168 -5.48 -11.48 15.11
N GLY A 169 -4.38 -10.76 14.89
CA GLY A 169 -4.10 -10.07 13.63
C GLY A 169 -4.05 -11.02 12.43
N LYS A 170 -3.37 -12.16 12.55
CA LYS A 170 -3.32 -13.18 11.49
C LYS A 170 -4.70 -13.77 11.18
N GLN A 171 -5.57 -13.92 12.17
CA GLN A 171 -6.93 -14.41 11.99
C GLN A 171 -7.94 -13.32 11.59
N GLY A 172 -7.51 -12.06 11.47
CA GLY A 172 -8.40 -10.94 11.14
C GLY A 172 -9.42 -10.63 12.25
N VAL A 173 -9.16 -11.07 13.48
CA VAL A 173 -10.09 -10.88 14.60
C VAL A 173 -9.85 -9.51 15.24
N PRO A 174 -10.87 -8.64 15.33
CA PRO A 174 -10.76 -7.34 15.99
C PRO A 174 -10.38 -7.46 17.47
N LEU A 175 -9.50 -6.57 17.94
CA LEU A 175 -9.08 -6.52 19.36
C LEU A 175 -10.17 -5.93 20.27
N VAL A 176 -11.02 -5.05 19.74
CA VAL A 176 -12.09 -4.36 20.48
C VAL A 176 -13.45 -4.86 20.02
N ALA A 177 -14.33 -5.22 20.95
CA ALA A 177 -15.72 -5.55 20.65
C ALA A 177 -16.54 -4.27 20.42
N ASP A 178 -17.47 -4.30 19.46
CA ASP A 178 -18.47 -3.22 19.31
C ASP A 178 -19.22 -3.02 20.64
N LYS A 179 -19.38 -1.77 21.07
CA LYS A 179 -20.28 -1.41 22.18
C LYS A 179 -21.73 -1.62 21.72
N ILE A 180 -22.23 -2.85 21.82
CA ILE A 180 -23.64 -3.14 21.57
C ILE A 180 -24.40 -2.85 22.87
N SER A 181 -24.99 -1.66 22.95
CA SER A 181 -25.98 -1.26 23.97
C SER A 181 -25.52 -1.30 25.43
N GLU A 182 -25.95 -0.31 26.22
CA GLU A 182 -25.72 -0.29 27.67
C GLU A 182 -26.41 -1.49 28.34
N GLY A 183 -25.68 -2.59 28.59
CA GLY A 183 -26.19 -3.67 29.44
C GLY A 183 -25.52 -5.04 29.31
N GLU A 184 -24.90 -5.40 28.18
CA GLU A 184 -24.28 -6.71 27.98
C GLU A 184 -22.83 -6.58 27.50
N LEU A 185 -21.87 -6.50 28.43
CA LEU A 185 -20.45 -6.74 28.11
C LEU A 185 -20.30 -8.23 27.71
N LYS A 186 -20.37 -8.54 26.43
CA LYS A 186 -19.66 -9.73 25.94
C LYS A 186 -18.17 -9.48 26.14
N SER A 187 -17.49 -10.40 26.81
CA SER A 187 -16.03 -10.38 26.94
C SER A 187 -15.42 -10.17 25.56
N ASN A 188 -14.55 -9.16 25.42
CA ASN A 188 -13.89 -8.89 24.15
C ASN A 188 -12.98 -10.08 23.78
N SER A 189 -12.81 -10.36 22.49
CA SER A 189 -12.08 -11.56 22.04
C SER A 189 -10.64 -11.60 22.57
N LEU A 190 -10.02 -10.44 22.75
CA LEU A 190 -8.71 -10.29 23.37
C LEU A 190 -8.69 -10.78 24.83
N GLN A 191 -9.63 -10.31 25.66
CA GLN A 191 -9.75 -10.65 27.07
C GLN A 191 -10.03 -12.14 27.23
N ALA A 192 -10.93 -12.71 26.43
CA ALA A 192 -11.22 -14.14 26.47
C ALA A 192 -9.96 -14.99 26.19
N LEU A 193 -9.09 -14.55 25.29
CA LEU A 193 -7.83 -15.23 24.98
C LEU A 193 -6.77 -15.04 26.05
N LEU A 194 -6.70 -13.85 26.65
CA LEU A 194 -5.81 -13.58 27.79
C LEU A 194 -6.23 -14.44 28.99
N ASP A 195 -7.53 -14.51 29.30
CA ASP A 195 -8.08 -15.38 30.34
C ASP A 195 -7.77 -16.85 30.06
N TYR A 196 -7.91 -17.30 28.81
CA TYR A 196 -7.55 -18.66 28.42
C TYR A 196 -6.05 -18.93 28.61
N ARG A 197 -5.17 -18.01 28.22
CA ARG A 197 -3.71 -18.13 28.38
C ARG A 197 -3.29 -18.21 29.85
N MET A 198 -3.86 -17.35 30.70
CA MET A 198 -3.63 -17.40 32.15
C MET A 198 -4.06 -18.76 32.72
N ASN A 199 -5.24 -19.26 32.35
CA ASN A 199 -5.73 -20.58 32.77
C ASN A 199 -4.90 -21.75 32.21
N ALA A 200 -4.21 -21.56 31.07
CA ALA A 200 -3.32 -22.54 30.48
C ALA A 200 -1.91 -22.56 31.10
N GLY A 201 -1.63 -21.70 32.08
CA GLY A 201 -0.37 -21.66 32.83
C GLY A 201 0.61 -20.56 32.41
N ASP A 202 0.13 -19.48 31.78
CA ASP A 202 0.98 -18.30 31.53
C ASP A 202 1.22 -17.50 32.82
N GLU A 203 2.33 -17.81 33.51
CA GLU A 203 2.69 -17.18 34.79
C GLU A 203 2.97 -15.68 34.66
N ALA A 204 3.54 -15.23 33.53
CA ALA A 204 3.90 -13.83 33.32
C ALA A 204 2.64 -12.95 33.19
N LEU A 205 1.65 -13.39 32.42
CA LEU A 205 0.34 -12.72 32.34
C LEU A 205 -0.38 -12.72 33.69
N THR A 206 -0.35 -13.86 34.40
CA THR A 206 -1.03 -14.04 35.69
C THR A 206 -0.46 -13.11 36.76
N LYS A 207 0.88 -13.09 36.94
CA LYS A 207 1.55 -12.19 37.88
C LYS A 207 1.21 -10.71 37.61
N ARG A 208 1.21 -10.30 36.34
CA ARG A 208 0.88 -8.92 35.97
C ARG A 208 -0.60 -8.60 36.22
N PHE A 209 -1.49 -9.56 36.02
CA PHE A 209 -2.92 -9.43 36.33
C PHE A 209 -3.17 -9.26 37.82
N GLU A 210 -2.55 -10.10 38.65
CA GLU A 210 -2.66 -10.02 40.12
C GLU A 210 -2.08 -8.72 40.69
N ALA A 211 -1.04 -8.17 40.04
CA ALA A 211 -0.43 -6.89 40.41
C ALA A 211 -1.27 -5.65 39.99
N THR A 212 -2.27 -5.83 39.12
CA THR A 212 -3.09 -4.73 38.58
C THR A 212 -4.25 -4.40 39.53
N ALA A 213 -4.52 -3.11 39.75
CA ALA A 213 -5.54 -2.67 40.71
C ALA A 213 -6.95 -3.16 40.32
N VAL A 214 -7.73 -3.60 41.31
CA VAL A 214 -9.12 -4.04 41.12
C VAL A 214 -9.94 -2.92 40.45
N ASN A 215 -10.59 -3.25 39.32
CA ASN A 215 -11.38 -2.35 38.45
C ASN A 215 -10.60 -1.48 37.45
N THR A 216 -9.32 -1.74 37.18
CA THR A 216 -8.63 -1.16 36.00
C THR A 216 -8.75 -2.06 34.77
N GLU A 217 -8.89 -1.45 33.58
CA GLU A 217 -8.83 -2.21 32.32
C GLU A 217 -7.45 -2.87 32.22
N TYR A 218 -7.42 -4.20 32.07
CA TYR A 218 -6.17 -4.98 32.07
C TYR A 218 -5.20 -4.54 30.97
N LEU A 219 -5.73 -4.08 29.83
CA LEU A 219 -4.93 -3.63 28.69
C LEU A 219 -5.58 -2.39 28.06
N SER A 220 -5.00 -1.21 28.35
CA SER A 220 -5.54 0.07 27.89
C SER A 220 -5.58 0.17 26.37
N ALA A 221 -6.51 0.96 25.82
CA ALA A 221 -6.57 1.24 24.38
C ALA A 221 -5.25 1.82 23.82
N THR A 222 -4.53 2.59 24.64
CA THR A 222 -3.19 3.11 24.31
C THR A 222 -2.20 1.96 24.15
N GLN A 223 -2.14 1.04 25.10
CA GLN A 223 -1.24 -0.11 25.05
C GLN A 223 -1.58 -1.05 23.88
N GLN A 224 -2.86 -1.27 23.59
CA GLN A 224 -3.30 -2.03 22.40
C GLN A 224 -2.78 -1.40 21.10
N SER A 225 -2.90 -0.07 20.97
CA SER A 225 -2.42 0.67 19.81
C SER A 225 -0.89 0.61 19.67
N GLN A 226 -0.17 0.65 20.80
CA GLN A 226 1.29 0.52 20.83
C GLN A 226 1.75 -0.89 20.42
N LEU A 227 1.08 -1.94 20.90
CA LEU A 227 1.35 -3.31 20.50
C LEU A 227 1.10 -3.50 18.99
N LEU A 228 -0.02 -3.00 18.47
CA LEU A 228 -0.33 -3.04 17.05
C LEU A 228 0.70 -2.32 16.19
N ASP A 229 1.12 -1.11 16.58
CA ASP A 229 2.14 -0.34 15.86
C ASP A 229 3.47 -1.10 15.79
N VAL A 230 3.88 -1.77 16.88
CA VAL A 230 5.10 -2.60 16.88
C VAL A 230 4.95 -3.83 15.98
N CYS A 231 3.81 -4.52 16.04
CA CYS A 231 3.53 -5.67 15.19
C CYS A 231 3.57 -5.29 13.71
N GLU A 232 2.82 -4.24 13.34
CA GLU A 232 2.70 -3.73 11.98
C GLU A 232 4.06 -3.31 11.41
N ASN A 233 4.82 -2.50 12.15
CA ASN A 233 6.13 -2.03 11.70
C ASN A 233 7.18 -3.16 11.66
N THR A 234 7.02 -4.22 12.46
CA THR A 234 7.94 -5.37 12.42
C THR A 234 7.72 -6.22 11.18
N VAL A 235 6.46 -6.52 10.86
CA VAL A 235 6.12 -7.23 9.62
C VAL A 235 6.51 -6.40 8.38
N ARG A 236 6.24 -5.09 8.41
CA ARG A 236 6.62 -4.18 7.32
C ARG A 236 8.12 -4.14 7.08
N GLU A 237 8.93 -4.04 8.14
CA GLU A 237 10.38 -3.92 8.00
C GLU A 237 11.00 -5.17 7.38
N GLU A 238 10.50 -6.37 7.70
CA GLU A 238 10.97 -7.61 7.05
C GLU A 238 10.67 -7.61 5.54
N LEU A 239 9.49 -7.14 5.12
CA LEU A 239 9.17 -6.98 3.70
C LEU A 239 10.04 -5.93 3.02
N LEU A 240 10.24 -4.78 3.67
CA LEU A 240 11.10 -3.70 3.15
C LEU A 240 12.57 -4.13 3.03
N MET A 241 13.06 -4.97 3.94
CA MET A 241 14.39 -5.57 3.83
C MET A 241 14.52 -6.38 2.55
N GLU A 242 13.55 -7.25 2.23
CA GLU A 242 13.58 -8.01 0.98
C GLU A 242 13.56 -7.10 -0.27
N VAL A 243 12.77 -6.02 -0.23
CA VAL A 243 12.71 -5.03 -1.33
C VAL A 243 14.08 -4.33 -1.51
N ARG A 244 14.70 -3.87 -0.41
CA ARG A 244 16.02 -3.23 -0.44
C ARG A 244 17.10 -4.17 -0.97
N GLU A 245 17.06 -5.44 -0.59
CA GLU A 245 17.99 -6.46 -1.11
C GLU A 245 17.78 -6.76 -2.60
N SER A 246 16.55 -6.62 -3.10
CA SER A 246 16.23 -6.73 -4.54
C SER A 246 16.77 -5.57 -5.37
N ARG A 247 16.99 -4.41 -4.72
CA ARG A 247 17.26 -3.09 -5.32
C ARG A 247 16.08 -2.57 -6.13
N PHE A 248 15.68 -3.27 -7.19
CA PHE A 248 14.64 -2.82 -8.11
C PHE A 248 13.24 -3.30 -7.70
N PHE A 249 12.26 -2.42 -7.85
CA PHE A 249 10.86 -2.72 -7.56
C PHE A 249 9.92 -1.95 -8.49
N SER A 250 8.65 -2.32 -8.47
CA SER A 250 7.56 -1.57 -9.10
C SER A 250 6.47 -1.24 -8.07
N LEU A 251 5.89 -0.06 -8.22
CA LEU A 251 4.78 0.44 -7.40
C LEU A 251 3.45 -0.04 -7.97
N VAL A 252 2.69 -0.83 -7.22
CA VAL A 252 1.33 -1.25 -7.61
C VAL A 252 0.36 -0.71 -6.58
N THR A 253 -0.77 -0.15 -7.03
CA THR A 253 -1.80 0.38 -6.12
C THR A 253 -3.14 -0.33 -6.32
N GLY A 254 -3.88 -0.55 -5.23
CA GLY A 254 -5.22 -1.14 -5.24
C GLY A 254 -6.35 -0.10 -5.37
N ASP A 255 -7.59 -0.59 -5.42
CA ASP A 255 -8.78 0.28 -5.33
C ASP A 255 -8.81 1.05 -4.01
N LEU A 256 -9.39 2.25 -4.02
CA LEU A 256 -9.50 3.07 -2.81
C LEU A 256 -10.35 2.39 -1.74
N VAL A 257 -9.85 2.42 -0.52
CA VAL A 257 -10.51 1.88 0.67
C VAL A 257 -10.86 3.03 1.61
N GLU A 258 -12.03 2.99 2.23
CA GLU A 258 -12.47 4.01 3.17
C GLU A 258 -12.34 3.51 4.61
N PHE A 259 -11.50 4.19 5.40
CA PHE A 259 -11.37 3.97 6.85
C PHE A 259 -11.92 5.20 7.57
N ALA A 260 -12.93 5.05 8.42
CA ALA A 260 -13.51 6.15 9.21
C ALA A 260 -13.88 7.41 8.38
N SER A 261 -14.43 7.21 7.17
CA SER A 261 -14.77 8.27 6.19
C SER A 261 -13.59 8.92 5.45
N GLU A 262 -12.37 8.41 5.64
CA GLU A 262 -11.17 8.85 4.93
C GLU A 262 -10.75 7.83 3.88
N LYS A 263 -10.56 8.30 2.64
CA LYS A 263 -10.10 7.44 1.53
C LYS A 263 -8.61 7.19 1.63
N HIS A 264 -8.22 5.94 1.40
CA HIS A 264 -6.87 5.47 1.48
C HIS A 264 -6.53 4.62 0.25
N LEU A 265 -5.31 4.77 -0.23
CA LEU A 265 -4.75 4.04 -1.36
C LEU A 265 -3.91 2.86 -0.84
N PRO A 266 -4.32 1.61 -1.10
CA PRO A 266 -3.49 0.44 -0.80
C PRO A 266 -2.23 0.42 -1.66
N LEU A 267 -1.07 0.20 -1.03
CA LEU A 267 0.23 0.11 -1.70
C LEU A 267 0.79 -1.31 -1.67
N PHE A 268 1.22 -1.76 -2.84
CA PHE A 268 1.89 -3.04 -3.06
C PHE A 268 3.22 -2.81 -3.77
N PHE A 269 4.23 -3.59 -3.42
CA PHE A 269 5.50 -3.61 -4.15
C PHE A 269 5.74 -4.94 -4.81
N ARG A 270 6.17 -4.83 -6.06
CA ARG A 270 6.53 -5.95 -6.90
C ARG A 270 8.03 -5.97 -7.14
N TYR A 271 8.69 -7.07 -6.79
CA TYR A 271 10.15 -7.21 -6.82
C TYR A 271 10.58 -8.67 -6.96
N VAL A 272 11.85 -8.92 -7.26
CA VAL A 272 12.40 -10.28 -7.37
C VAL A 272 13.27 -10.57 -6.16
N ASN A 273 12.87 -11.53 -5.32
CA ASN A 273 13.60 -11.85 -4.10
C ASN A 273 14.96 -12.53 -4.38
N GLN A 274 15.72 -12.83 -3.32
CA GLN A 274 17.04 -13.48 -3.43
C GLN A 274 16.98 -14.88 -4.06
N GLN A 275 15.84 -15.56 -3.96
CA GLN A 275 15.58 -16.87 -4.56
C GLN A 275 15.16 -16.78 -6.03
N ASN A 276 15.24 -15.58 -6.63
CA ASN A 276 14.80 -15.32 -8.01
C ASN A 276 13.31 -15.64 -8.24
N VAL A 277 12.49 -15.45 -7.22
CA VAL A 277 11.03 -15.54 -7.28
C VAL A 277 10.46 -14.14 -7.32
N LEU A 278 9.59 -13.89 -8.28
CA LEU A 278 8.81 -12.67 -8.36
C LEU A 278 7.79 -12.65 -7.22
N ARG A 279 7.76 -11.56 -6.45
CA ARG A 279 6.81 -11.34 -5.36
C ARG A 279 6.07 -10.03 -5.58
N GLU A 280 4.82 -10.00 -5.14
CA GLU A 280 4.02 -8.79 -4.98
C GLU A 280 3.41 -8.82 -3.59
N GLU A 281 3.79 -7.86 -2.75
CA GLU A 281 3.42 -7.85 -1.33
C GLU A 281 2.77 -6.53 -0.94
N PHE A 282 1.82 -6.59 -0.01
CA PHE A 282 1.11 -5.43 0.53
C PHE A 282 1.92 -4.76 1.64
N LEU A 283 2.09 -3.44 1.58
CA LEU A 283 2.98 -2.69 2.50
C LEU A 283 2.23 -1.69 3.39
N ASP A 284 1.26 -0.95 2.85
CA ASP A 284 0.58 0.10 3.62
C ASP A 284 -0.68 0.67 2.94
N PHE A 285 -1.40 1.51 3.69
CA PHE A 285 -2.46 2.38 3.21
C PHE A 285 -2.03 3.84 3.28
N VAL A 286 -1.93 4.52 2.14
CA VAL A 286 -1.58 5.95 2.08
C VAL A 286 -2.84 6.81 1.98
N PRO A 287 -2.98 7.89 2.78
CA PRO A 287 -4.12 8.81 2.64
C PRO A 287 -4.28 9.33 1.21
N PHE A 288 -5.50 9.26 0.69
CA PHE A 288 -5.87 9.70 -0.65
C PHE A 288 -6.65 11.03 -0.60
N ASP A 289 -5.97 12.05 -0.11
CA ASP A 289 -6.44 13.43 -0.02
C ASP A 289 -5.56 14.38 -0.87
N GLY A 290 -5.83 15.68 -0.82
CA GLY A 290 -5.06 16.68 -1.57
C GLY A 290 -5.25 16.65 -3.08
N ASP A 291 -4.42 17.41 -3.79
CA ASP A 291 -4.29 17.39 -5.25
C ASP A 291 -3.27 16.33 -5.71
N GLU A 292 -3.09 16.19 -7.02
CA GLU A 292 -2.19 15.22 -7.64
C GLU A 292 -0.73 15.39 -7.18
N PRO A 293 -0.13 16.60 -7.17
CA PRO A 293 1.24 16.79 -6.72
C PRO A 293 1.45 16.47 -5.24
N ALA A 294 0.50 16.87 -4.36
CA ALA A 294 0.60 16.54 -2.94
C ALA A 294 0.59 15.02 -2.69
N LEU A 295 -0.15 14.26 -3.50
CA LEU A 295 -0.14 12.80 -3.41
C LEU A 295 1.19 12.20 -3.87
N VAL A 296 1.82 12.75 -4.92
CA VAL A 296 3.18 12.36 -5.33
C VAL A 296 4.19 12.63 -4.22
N GLU A 297 4.20 13.84 -3.65
CA GLU A 297 5.10 14.18 -2.53
C GLU A 297 4.89 13.26 -1.33
N ARG A 298 3.63 12.90 -1.02
CA ARG A 298 3.29 11.98 0.06
C ARG A 298 3.83 10.57 -0.20
N LEU A 299 3.66 10.05 -1.42
CA LEU A 299 4.21 8.75 -1.81
C LEU A 299 5.74 8.76 -1.70
N GLU A 300 6.39 9.81 -2.18
CA GLU A 300 7.85 9.93 -2.11
C GLU A 300 8.36 10.02 -0.67
N ALA A 301 7.71 10.81 0.18
CA ALA A 301 8.07 10.90 1.60
C ALA A 301 7.88 9.55 2.30
N GLN A 302 6.81 8.81 1.97
CA GLN A 302 6.58 7.47 2.51
C GLN A 302 7.70 6.51 2.07
N LEU A 303 8.01 6.46 0.78
CA LEU A 303 8.98 5.53 0.21
C LEU A 303 10.42 5.87 0.60
N THR A 304 10.78 7.15 0.53
CA THR A 304 12.16 7.61 0.73
C THR A 304 12.45 7.90 2.20
N ASP A 305 11.70 8.81 2.82
CA ASP A 305 12.03 9.28 4.17
C ASP A 305 11.67 8.26 5.24
N ARG A 306 10.55 7.53 5.08
CA ARG A 306 10.07 6.56 6.07
C ARG A 306 10.60 5.16 5.83
N TRP A 307 10.70 4.72 4.57
CA TRP A 307 11.11 3.36 4.23
C TRP A 307 12.54 3.25 3.69
N GLY A 308 13.24 4.36 3.45
CA GLY A 308 14.64 4.32 2.98
C GLY A 308 14.80 3.64 1.62
N LEU A 309 13.78 3.70 0.77
CA LEU A 309 13.84 3.25 -0.62
C LEU A 309 14.22 4.39 -1.53
N SER A 310 14.80 4.07 -2.68
CA SER A 310 15.10 5.05 -3.72
C SER A 310 14.05 4.95 -4.82
N MET A 311 13.37 6.06 -5.11
CA MET A 311 12.49 6.14 -6.29
C MET A 311 13.27 5.97 -7.61
N GLU A 312 14.57 6.23 -7.61
CA GLU A 312 15.45 5.95 -8.76
C GLU A 312 15.61 4.46 -9.05
N ASP A 313 15.25 3.56 -8.12
CA ASP A 313 15.23 2.11 -8.33
C ASP A 313 13.81 1.58 -8.70
N CYS A 314 12.80 2.46 -8.76
CA CYS A 314 11.47 2.11 -9.24
C CYS A 314 11.47 1.91 -10.77
N ARG A 315 11.06 0.73 -11.26
CA ARG A 315 11.12 0.35 -12.68
C ARG A 315 9.76 0.21 -13.36
N GLY A 316 8.69 0.31 -12.59
CA GLY A 316 7.35 0.25 -13.11
C GLY A 316 6.34 0.80 -12.10
N GLN A 317 5.21 1.24 -12.61
CA GLN A 317 4.06 1.60 -11.81
C GLN A 317 2.77 1.12 -12.46
N ALA A 318 1.81 0.66 -11.67
CA ALA A 318 0.49 0.27 -12.13
C ALA A 318 -0.56 0.64 -11.08
N HIS A 319 -1.61 1.31 -11.53
CA HIS A 319 -2.64 1.82 -10.62
C HIS A 319 -3.98 1.18 -10.93
N LYS A 320 -4.50 0.38 -9.98
CA LYS A 320 -5.90 -0.02 -9.98
C LYS A 320 -6.72 1.16 -9.46
N ALA A 321 -7.46 1.79 -10.35
CA ALA A 321 -8.34 2.89 -10.01
C ALA A 321 -9.65 2.77 -10.80
N THR A 322 -10.73 3.20 -10.15
CA THR A 322 -12.09 3.15 -10.70
C THR A 322 -12.81 4.47 -10.44
N GLY A 323 -13.83 4.76 -11.24
CA GLY A 323 -14.63 5.95 -11.06
C GLY A 323 -13.85 7.23 -11.31
N THR A 324 -14.19 8.28 -10.55
CA THR A 324 -13.52 9.58 -10.63
C THR A 324 -12.07 9.56 -10.12
N SER A 325 -11.66 8.50 -9.39
CA SER A 325 -10.29 8.38 -8.89
C SER A 325 -9.28 8.05 -10.00
N THR A 326 -9.72 7.43 -11.10
CA THR A 326 -8.84 7.04 -12.22
C THR A 326 -8.16 8.24 -12.86
N ILE A 327 -8.87 9.36 -13.03
CA ILE A 327 -8.31 10.57 -13.64
C ILE A 327 -7.18 11.13 -12.76
N LYS A 328 -7.42 11.21 -11.44
CA LYS A 328 -6.42 11.65 -10.47
C LYS A 328 -5.21 10.72 -10.45
N MET A 329 -5.43 9.40 -10.45
CA MET A 329 -4.33 8.43 -10.48
C MET A 329 -3.56 8.42 -11.80
N LYS A 330 -4.22 8.65 -12.95
CA LYS A 330 -3.54 8.82 -14.23
C LYS A 330 -2.62 10.03 -14.21
N ALA A 331 -3.08 11.15 -13.68
CA ALA A 331 -2.25 12.34 -13.51
C ALA A 331 -1.07 12.12 -12.55
N VAL A 332 -1.29 11.41 -11.44
CA VAL A 332 -0.21 11.00 -10.51
C VAL A 332 0.83 10.12 -11.22
N ALA A 333 0.40 9.17 -12.05
CA ALA A 333 1.29 8.30 -12.80
C ALA A 333 2.17 9.09 -13.77
N VAL A 334 1.58 10.06 -14.48
CA VAL A 334 2.31 10.97 -15.37
C VAL A 334 3.34 11.79 -14.60
N LEU A 335 2.96 12.41 -13.48
CA LEU A 335 3.89 13.18 -12.64
C LEU A 335 5.04 12.33 -12.10
N LEU A 336 4.77 11.08 -11.72
CA LEU A 336 5.80 10.13 -11.31
C LEU A 336 6.74 9.78 -12.47
N MET A 337 6.22 9.59 -13.70
CA MET A 337 7.05 9.34 -14.88
C MET A 337 7.89 10.56 -15.27
N GLU A 338 7.36 11.78 -15.13
CA GLU A 338 8.11 13.01 -15.41
C GLU A 338 9.31 13.16 -14.48
N LYS A 339 9.14 12.78 -13.20
CA LYS A 339 10.21 12.84 -12.19
C LYS A 339 11.15 11.64 -12.25
N TYR A 340 10.62 10.45 -12.50
CA TYR A 340 11.35 9.18 -12.60
C TYR A 340 11.01 8.47 -13.92
N PRO A 341 11.72 8.79 -15.03
CA PRO A 341 11.39 8.28 -16.36
C PRO A 341 11.45 6.75 -16.52
N LEU A 342 12.17 6.06 -15.62
CA LEU A 342 12.25 4.59 -15.60
C LEU A 342 11.11 3.93 -14.80
N ALA A 343 10.28 4.69 -14.08
CA ALA A 343 9.09 4.18 -13.41
C ALA A 343 7.93 4.05 -14.43
N LEU A 344 8.03 3.07 -15.32
CA LEU A 344 7.13 2.92 -16.47
C LEU A 344 5.68 2.66 -16.04
N HIS A 345 4.74 3.50 -16.46
CA HIS A 345 3.31 3.26 -16.23
C HIS A 345 2.79 2.17 -17.16
N MET A 346 2.36 1.04 -16.61
CA MET A 346 1.92 -0.15 -17.35
C MET A 346 0.60 -0.70 -16.78
N PRO A 347 -0.20 -1.43 -17.59
CA PRO A 347 -1.39 -2.09 -17.08
C PRO A 347 -1.00 -3.14 -16.03
N CYS A 348 -1.85 -3.30 -15.02
CA CYS A 348 -1.64 -4.27 -13.96
C CYS A 348 -1.95 -5.70 -14.44
N SER A 349 -1.07 -6.66 -14.16
CA SER A 349 -1.20 -8.04 -14.65
C SER A 349 -2.45 -8.77 -14.16
N HIS A 350 -3.00 -8.39 -13.01
CA HIS A 350 -4.21 -8.99 -12.45
C HIS A 350 -5.50 -8.22 -12.83
N MET A 351 -5.44 -7.27 -13.79
CA MET A 351 -6.61 -6.57 -14.32
C MET A 351 -6.71 -6.79 -15.83
N ALA A 352 -7.85 -7.27 -16.30
CA ALA A 352 -8.08 -7.37 -17.74
C ALA A 352 -7.93 -6.01 -18.44
N LEU A 353 -7.17 -5.98 -19.53
CA LEU A 353 -6.89 -4.76 -20.29
C LEU A 353 -8.17 -4.00 -20.67
N ASN A 354 -9.21 -4.71 -21.09
CA ASN A 354 -10.47 -4.09 -21.48
C ASN A 354 -11.14 -3.33 -20.32
N ILE A 355 -11.00 -3.83 -19.09
CA ILE A 355 -11.50 -3.17 -17.88
C ILE A 355 -10.64 -1.95 -17.55
N HIS A 356 -9.32 -2.09 -17.66
CA HIS A 356 -8.40 -0.96 -17.46
C HIS A 356 -8.68 0.19 -18.43
N LEU A 357 -8.83 -0.12 -19.72
CA LEU A 357 -9.15 0.85 -20.77
C LEU A 357 -10.47 1.54 -20.49
N ALA A 358 -11.53 0.78 -20.17
CA ALA A 358 -12.84 1.35 -19.86
C ALA A 358 -12.81 2.25 -18.61
N ASN A 359 -12.13 1.84 -17.54
CA ASN A 359 -12.00 2.64 -16.32
C ASN A 359 -11.24 3.95 -16.55
N SER A 360 -10.33 3.99 -17.53
CA SER A 360 -9.50 5.15 -17.86
C SER A 360 -10.24 6.22 -18.65
N LEU A 361 -11.39 5.88 -19.26
CA LEU A 361 -12.17 6.83 -20.04
C LEU A 361 -12.90 7.85 -19.14
N PRO A 362 -12.66 9.16 -19.29
CA PRO A 362 -13.22 10.20 -18.40
C PRO A 362 -14.67 10.57 -18.75
N PHE A 363 -15.46 9.63 -19.30
CA PHE A 363 -16.82 9.88 -19.75
C PHE A 363 -17.85 9.44 -18.69
N PRO A 364 -18.79 10.31 -18.27
CA PRO A 364 -19.72 10.00 -17.19
C PRO A 364 -20.53 8.72 -17.38
N ASN A 365 -21.04 8.48 -18.59
CA ASN A 365 -21.77 7.27 -18.96
C ASN A 365 -20.90 6.00 -18.82
N VAL A 366 -19.64 6.04 -19.24
CA VAL A 366 -18.69 4.92 -19.06
C VAL A 366 -18.41 4.69 -17.58
N GLN A 367 -18.19 5.75 -16.81
CA GLN A 367 -17.94 5.65 -15.36
C GLN A 367 -19.15 5.06 -14.61
N VAL A 368 -20.38 5.41 -15.03
CA VAL A 368 -21.61 4.79 -14.51
C VAL A 368 -21.65 3.30 -14.88
N VAL A 369 -21.30 2.90 -16.09
CA VAL A 369 -21.24 1.48 -16.48
C VAL A 369 -20.26 0.72 -15.59
N MET A 370 -19.03 1.23 -15.45
CA MET A 370 -17.98 0.55 -14.67
C MET A 370 -18.33 0.44 -13.18
N GLU A 371 -18.88 1.50 -12.58
CA GLU A 371 -19.36 1.44 -11.19
C GLU A 371 -20.54 0.49 -11.04
N THR A 372 -21.47 0.47 -12.00
CA THR A 372 -22.60 -0.47 -12.00
C THR A 372 -22.11 -1.92 -12.06
N MET A 373 -21.12 -2.22 -12.90
CA MET A 373 -20.50 -3.55 -12.97
C MET A 373 -19.85 -3.96 -11.65
N ARG A 374 -19.18 -3.04 -10.97
CA ARG A 374 -18.61 -3.28 -9.64
C ARG A 374 -19.69 -3.59 -8.61
N ARG A 375 -20.79 -2.83 -8.63
CA ARG A 375 -21.96 -3.06 -7.76
C ARG A 375 -22.61 -4.40 -8.04
N ILE A 376 -22.77 -4.80 -9.30
CA ILE A 376 -23.25 -6.12 -9.70
C ILE A 376 -22.32 -7.21 -9.15
N GLY A 377 -21.00 -7.07 -9.35
CA GLY A 377 -20.02 -8.03 -8.87
C GLY A 377 -20.02 -8.20 -7.35
N ALA A 378 -20.26 -7.12 -6.58
CA ALA A 378 -20.41 -7.17 -5.13
C ALA A 378 -21.77 -7.75 -4.70
N PHE A 379 -22.85 -7.35 -5.37
CA PHE A 379 -24.22 -7.74 -5.07
C PHE A 379 -24.40 -9.26 -5.17
N PHE A 380 -23.85 -9.88 -6.21
CA PHE A 380 -23.98 -11.32 -6.46
C PHE A 380 -22.92 -12.18 -5.75
N ARG A 381 -22.12 -11.65 -4.81
CA ARG A 381 -21.23 -12.47 -3.97
C ARG A 381 -21.98 -13.34 -2.97
N THR A 382 -23.23 -12.99 -2.64
CA THR A 382 -24.04 -13.73 -1.69
C THR A 382 -24.73 -14.92 -2.37
N PRO A 383 -24.70 -16.14 -1.79
CA PRO A 383 -25.34 -17.31 -2.41
C PRO A 383 -26.83 -17.08 -2.74
N LEU A 384 -27.56 -16.40 -1.84
CA LEU A 384 -28.99 -16.15 -2.03
C LEU A 384 -29.30 -15.31 -3.29
N THR A 385 -28.53 -14.25 -3.54
CA THR A 385 -28.68 -13.41 -4.73
C THR A 385 -28.19 -14.12 -5.99
N GLN A 386 -27.14 -14.93 -5.87
CA GLN A 386 -26.62 -15.73 -6.98
C GLN A 386 -27.63 -16.80 -7.43
N ASP A 387 -28.30 -17.47 -6.50
CA ASP A 387 -29.35 -18.45 -6.79
C ASP A 387 -30.51 -17.84 -7.57
N GLU A 388 -30.93 -16.60 -7.23
CA GLU A 388 -31.95 -15.90 -7.99
C GLU A 388 -31.47 -15.50 -9.40
N LEU A 389 -30.21 -15.12 -9.55
CA LEU A 389 -29.63 -14.84 -10.87
C LEU A 389 -29.66 -16.09 -11.76
N GLU A 390 -29.26 -17.25 -11.23
CA GLU A 390 -29.30 -18.50 -11.97
C GLU A 390 -30.72 -18.91 -12.38
N LYS A 391 -31.73 -18.66 -11.52
CA LYS A 391 -33.14 -18.85 -11.86
C LYS A 391 -33.56 -17.91 -12.99
N ALA A 392 -33.22 -16.62 -12.90
CA ALA A 392 -33.55 -15.65 -13.93
C ALA A 392 -32.91 -15.99 -15.29
N ILE A 393 -31.65 -16.43 -15.31
CA ILE A 393 -30.98 -16.95 -16.53
C ILE A 393 -31.76 -18.13 -17.09
N SER A 394 -32.17 -19.07 -16.23
CA SER A 394 -32.94 -20.25 -16.66
C SER A 394 -34.28 -19.86 -17.28
N ILE A 395 -34.97 -18.87 -16.69
CA ILE A 395 -36.26 -18.37 -17.16
C ILE A 395 -36.12 -17.66 -18.52
N HIS A 396 -35.11 -16.81 -18.68
CA HIS A 396 -34.90 -16.09 -19.92
C HIS A 396 -34.48 -17.02 -21.06
N TYR A 397 -33.60 -17.99 -20.79
CA TYR A 397 -33.05 -18.91 -21.79
C TYR A 397 -33.75 -20.28 -21.83
N GLN A 398 -35.02 -20.39 -21.41
CA GLN A 398 -35.79 -21.66 -21.45
C GLN A 398 -35.81 -22.32 -22.84
N LYS A 399 -35.76 -21.52 -23.91
CA LYS A 399 -35.76 -22.01 -25.30
C LYS A 399 -34.37 -22.39 -25.82
N ASN A 400 -33.31 -22.07 -25.08
CA ASN A 400 -31.92 -22.33 -25.43
C ASN A 400 -31.13 -22.69 -24.15
N GLU A 401 -31.39 -23.89 -23.62
CA GLU A 401 -30.80 -24.37 -22.37
C GLU A 401 -29.26 -24.47 -22.42
N GLU A 402 -28.69 -24.71 -23.60
CA GLU A 402 -27.23 -24.74 -23.79
C GLU A 402 -26.61 -23.35 -23.54
N LYS A 403 -27.20 -22.29 -24.10
CA LYS A 403 -26.75 -20.91 -23.85
C LYS A 403 -26.96 -20.53 -22.39
N GLY A 404 -28.11 -20.88 -21.80
CA GLY A 404 -28.39 -20.64 -20.38
C GLY A 404 -27.37 -21.32 -19.45
N THR A 405 -27.02 -22.57 -19.73
CA THR A 405 -26.01 -23.33 -18.96
C THR A 405 -24.61 -22.72 -19.11
N THR A 406 -24.24 -22.33 -20.32
CA THR A 406 -22.95 -21.67 -20.59
C THR A 406 -22.83 -20.34 -19.84
N LEU A 407 -23.90 -19.54 -19.80
CA LEU A 407 -23.92 -18.27 -19.07
C LEU A 407 -23.83 -18.46 -17.56
N LYS A 408 -24.50 -19.45 -16.98
CA LYS A 408 -24.35 -19.77 -15.54
C LYS A 408 -22.91 -20.11 -15.20
N GLN A 409 -22.24 -20.92 -16.03
CA GLN A 409 -20.84 -21.27 -15.84
C GLN A 409 -19.92 -20.04 -15.98
N ALA A 410 -20.21 -19.17 -16.94
CA ALA A 410 -19.46 -17.94 -17.16
C ALA A 410 -19.65 -16.91 -16.05
N CYS A 411 -20.81 -16.87 -15.40
CA CYS A 411 -21.16 -15.94 -14.31
C CYS A 411 -20.75 -16.43 -12.91
N GLY A 412 -19.74 -17.29 -12.82
CA GLY A 412 -19.13 -17.68 -11.55
C GLY A 412 -18.40 -16.50 -10.86
N SER A 413 -17.69 -16.78 -9.76
CA SER A 413 -16.96 -15.75 -9.03
C SER A 413 -15.93 -15.03 -9.93
N GLY A 414 -15.97 -13.70 -9.95
CA GLY A 414 -14.97 -12.87 -10.66
C GLY A 414 -15.23 -12.68 -12.16
N TRP A 415 -16.41 -13.03 -12.68
CA TRP A 415 -16.73 -12.82 -14.12
C TRP A 415 -16.65 -11.34 -14.54
N THR A 416 -16.91 -10.43 -13.60
CA THR A 416 -16.81 -8.97 -13.80
C THR A 416 -15.37 -8.48 -14.03
N GLU A 417 -14.37 -9.34 -13.85
CA GLU A 417 -12.94 -9.02 -13.98
C GLU A 417 -12.30 -9.61 -15.24
N GLN A 418 -13.08 -10.29 -16.09
CA GLN A 418 -12.59 -11.00 -17.28
C GLN A 418 -12.54 -10.11 -18.53
N HIS A 419 -11.69 -10.48 -19.51
CA HIS A 419 -11.56 -9.74 -20.78
C HIS A 419 -12.83 -9.71 -21.65
N ASN A 420 -13.72 -10.69 -21.49
CA ASN A 420 -14.99 -10.81 -22.22
C ASN A 420 -16.18 -10.28 -21.42
N VAL A 421 -15.93 -9.49 -20.38
CA VAL A 421 -16.98 -9.03 -19.47
C VAL A 421 -18.10 -8.27 -20.16
N PHE A 422 -17.80 -7.44 -21.18
CA PHE A 422 -18.84 -6.69 -21.90
C PHE A 422 -19.69 -7.59 -22.80
N ASP A 423 -19.11 -8.64 -23.38
CA ASP A 423 -19.87 -9.65 -24.11
C ASP A 423 -20.84 -10.38 -23.18
N LEU A 424 -20.35 -10.81 -22.01
CA LEU A 424 -21.16 -11.47 -20.99
C LEU A 424 -22.25 -10.53 -20.45
N LEU A 425 -21.92 -9.27 -20.19
CA LEU A 425 -22.85 -8.29 -19.67
C LEU A 425 -24.03 -8.08 -20.62
N VAL A 426 -23.79 -7.97 -21.93
CA VAL A 426 -24.86 -7.84 -22.94
C VAL A 426 -25.79 -9.05 -22.94
N ASP A 427 -25.24 -10.27 -22.91
CA ASP A 427 -26.04 -11.50 -22.82
C ASP A 427 -26.81 -11.62 -21.49
N MET A 428 -26.32 -10.97 -20.45
CA MET A 428 -26.86 -10.99 -19.09
C MET A 428 -27.82 -9.84 -18.79
N LEU A 429 -27.88 -8.78 -19.61
CA LEU A 429 -28.71 -7.59 -19.35
C LEU A 429 -30.19 -7.96 -19.09
N PRO A 430 -30.88 -8.73 -19.95
CA PRO A 430 -32.28 -9.08 -19.69
C PRO A 430 -32.47 -10.01 -18.47
N PRO A 431 -31.69 -11.10 -18.29
CA PRO A 431 -31.74 -11.89 -17.05
C PRO A 431 -31.44 -11.08 -15.78
N LEU A 432 -30.51 -10.13 -15.83
CA LEU A 432 -30.16 -9.27 -14.69
C LEU A 432 -31.34 -8.40 -14.28
N LEU A 433 -31.99 -7.71 -15.22
CA LEU A 433 -33.17 -6.91 -14.91
C LEU A 433 -34.30 -7.75 -14.32
N LEU A 434 -34.59 -8.91 -14.92
CA LEU A 434 -35.58 -9.85 -14.40
C LEU A 434 -35.25 -10.27 -12.96
N CYS A 435 -33.99 -10.61 -12.68
CA CYS A 435 -33.54 -10.98 -11.34
C CYS A 435 -33.70 -9.83 -10.34
N LEU A 436 -33.29 -8.61 -10.72
CA LEU A 436 -33.34 -7.45 -9.85
C LEU A 436 -34.78 -7.00 -9.56
N ASP A 437 -35.70 -7.14 -10.52
CA ASP A 437 -37.13 -6.90 -10.32
C ASP A 437 -37.73 -7.89 -9.31
N VAL A 438 -37.41 -9.17 -9.42
CA VAL A 438 -37.86 -10.19 -8.43
C VAL A 438 -37.33 -9.90 -7.04
N ILE A 439 -36.04 -9.53 -6.92
CA ILE A 439 -35.44 -9.18 -5.63
C ILE A 439 -36.06 -7.89 -5.08
N ARG A 440 -36.35 -6.90 -5.93
CA ARG A 440 -37.00 -5.65 -5.54
C ARG A 440 -38.41 -5.89 -4.99
N ASP A 441 -39.22 -6.65 -5.72
CA ASP A 441 -40.61 -6.90 -5.39
C ASP A 441 -40.71 -7.71 -4.08
N ASN A 442 -39.77 -8.64 -3.87
CA ASN A 442 -39.56 -9.34 -2.59
C ASN A 442 -40.84 -9.95 -2.01
N ASP A 443 -41.71 -10.50 -2.86
CA ASP A 443 -43.03 -11.05 -2.49
C ASP A 443 -42.95 -12.07 -1.35
N ASP A 444 -41.87 -12.85 -1.31
CA ASP A 444 -41.61 -13.89 -0.30
C ASP A 444 -40.98 -13.35 1.00
N GLY A 445 -40.63 -12.06 1.07
CA GLY A 445 -39.97 -11.43 2.22
C GLY A 445 -38.56 -11.98 2.51
N LYS A 446 -37.89 -12.58 1.51
CA LYS A 446 -36.58 -13.23 1.63
C LYS A 446 -35.43 -12.24 1.78
N PHE A 447 -35.56 -11.06 1.17
CA PHE A 447 -34.49 -10.07 1.08
C PHE A 447 -34.66 -8.96 2.11
N VAL A 448 -33.55 -8.53 2.70
CA VAL A 448 -33.51 -7.37 3.61
C VAL A 448 -33.69 -6.09 2.81
N GLY A 449 -34.28 -5.05 3.41
CA GLY A 449 -34.57 -3.78 2.73
C GLY A 449 -33.36 -3.06 2.09
N SER A 450 -32.14 -3.27 2.61
CA SER A 450 -30.93 -2.76 1.96
C SER A 450 -30.65 -3.44 0.62
N VAL A 451 -30.83 -4.76 0.56
CA VAL A 451 -30.64 -5.56 -0.67
C VAL A 451 -31.69 -5.20 -1.71
N THR A 452 -32.96 -4.99 -1.30
CA THR A 452 -34.01 -4.59 -2.24
C THR A 452 -33.80 -3.16 -2.77
N SER A 453 -33.30 -2.24 -1.94
CA SER A 453 -32.91 -0.89 -2.35
C SER A 453 -31.73 -0.89 -3.31
N ASP A 454 -30.71 -1.71 -3.05
CA ASP A 454 -29.57 -1.87 -3.95
C ASP A 454 -30.01 -2.47 -5.30
N ALA A 455 -30.86 -3.50 -5.27
CA ALA A 455 -31.42 -4.12 -6.47
C ALA A 455 -32.18 -3.09 -7.33
N TYR A 456 -33.05 -2.29 -6.71
CA TYR A 456 -33.77 -1.21 -7.38
C TYR A 456 -32.82 -0.21 -8.04
N SER A 457 -31.81 0.25 -7.30
CA SER A 457 -30.86 1.24 -7.82
C SER A 457 -30.01 0.71 -8.98
N ILE A 458 -29.60 -0.56 -8.95
CA ILE A 458 -28.89 -1.20 -10.07
C ILE A 458 -29.85 -1.34 -11.27
N ALA A 459 -31.08 -1.81 -11.05
CA ALA A 459 -32.07 -2.00 -12.11
C ALA A 459 -32.39 -0.69 -12.85
N GLU A 460 -32.65 0.40 -12.12
CA GLU A 460 -32.90 1.72 -12.72
C GLU A 460 -31.73 2.21 -13.58
N THR A 461 -30.49 1.90 -13.16
CA THR A 461 -29.30 2.29 -13.93
C THR A 461 -29.18 1.46 -15.21
N LEU A 462 -29.43 0.15 -15.14
CA LEU A 462 -29.42 -0.73 -16.32
C LEU A 462 -30.61 -0.47 -17.26
N ALA A 463 -31.70 0.10 -16.74
CA ALA A 463 -32.88 0.50 -17.50
C ALA A 463 -32.75 1.88 -18.21
N ASP A 464 -31.58 2.53 -18.12
CA ASP A 464 -31.28 3.74 -18.88
C ASP A 464 -30.71 3.39 -20.26
N PHE A 465 -31.34 3.90 -21.33
CA PHE A 465 -30.88 3.67 -22.70
C PHE A 465 -29.45 4.20 -22.94
N GLU A 466 -29.03 5.29 -22.28
CA GLU A 466 -27.65 5.78 -22.38
C GLU A 466 -26.64 4.75 -21.84
N VAL A 467 -27.01 4.03 -20.78
CA VAL A 467 -26.18 2.95 -20.20
C VAL A 467 -26.15 1.75 -21.15
N VAL A 468 -27.30 1.33 -21.67
CA VAL A 468 -27.40 0.19 -22.61
C VAL A 468 -26.55 0.43 -23.86
N VAL A 469 -26.71 1.58 -24.53
CA VAL A 469 -25.93 1.88 -25.75
C VAL A 469 -24.43 2.01 -25.44
N THR A 470 -24.07 2.55 -24.27
CA THR A 470 -22.67 2.62 -23.83
C THR A 470 -22.07 1.23 -23.65
N ILE A 471 -22.79 0.28 -23.03
CA ILE A 471 -22.33 -1.11 -22.87
C ILE A 471 -22.09 -1.76 -24.23
N ILE A 472 -23.02 -1.59 -25.18
CA ILE A 472 -22.91 -2.16 -26.54
C ILE A 472 -21.71 -1.57 -27.30
N ILE A 473 -21.50 -0.26 -27.21
CA ILE A 473 -20.35 0.40 -27.83
C ILE A 473 -19.05 -0.09 -27.19
N LEU A 474 -18.97 -0.17 -25.85
CA LEU A 474 -17.79 -0.68 -25.14
C LEU A 474 -17.50 -2.13 -25.54
N LYS A 475 -18.51 -3.01 -25.61
CA LYS A 475 -18.39 -4.38 -26.11
C LYS A 475 -17.73 -4.40 -27.49
N ASN A 476 -18.28 -3.66 -28.44
CA ASN A 476 -17.84 -3.73 -29.82
C ASN A 476 -16.46 -3.08 -30.04
N VAL A 477 -16.16 -1.97 -29.36
CA VAL A 477 -14.83 -1.31 -29.44
C VAL A 477 -13.74 -2.13 -28.73
N LEU A 478 -13.98 -2.62 -27.50
CA LEU A 478 -12.98 -3.34 -26.72
C LEU A 478 -12.79 -4.80 -27.18
N THR A 479 -13.61 -5.29 -28.10
CA THR A 479 -13.39 -6.59 -28.75
C THR A 479 -12.07 -6.59 -29.55
N PHE A 480 -11.69 -5.46 -30.14
CA PHE A 480 -10.42 -5.33 -30.90
C PHE A 480 -9.18 -5.42 -30.02
N THR A 481 -9.28 -5.06 -28.73
CA THR A 481 -8.18 -5.14 -27.76
C THR A 481 -8.18 -6.44 -26.95
N ARG A 482 -9.24 -7.25 -27.05
CA ARG A 482 -9.46 -8.45 -26.21
C ARG A 482 -8.36 -9.50 -26.35
N ALA A 483 -8.01 -9.87 -27.59
CA ALA A 483 -6.98 -10.89 -27.84
C ALA A 483 -5.59 -10.41 -27.40
N PHE A 484 -5.28 -9.14 -27.70
CA PHE A 484 -4.05 -8.49 -27.28
C PHE A 484 -3.93 -8.43 -25.76
N GLY A 485 -4.99 -8.01 -25.05
CA GLY A 485 -5.03 -8.00 -23.59
C GLY A 485 -4.87 -9.37 -22.96
N ARG A 486 -5.46 -10.43 -23.54
CA ARG A 486 -5.26 -11.81 -23.09
C ARG A 486 -3.81 -12.26 -23.24
N ASN A 487 -3.16 -11.93 -24.36
CA ASN A 487 -1.76 -12.30 -24.59
C ASN A 487 -0.81 -11.56 -23.63
N LEU A 488 -1.14 -10.32 -23.22
CA LEU A 488 -0.37 -9.60 -22.20
C LEU A 488 -0.40 -10.26 -20.81
N GLN A 489 -1.47 -10.99 -20.50
CA GLN A 489 -1.58 -11.78 -19.27
C GLN A 489 -1.15 -13.26 -19.47
N GLY A 490 -0.62 -13.60 -20.65
CA GLY A 490 -0.14 -14.94 -20.98
C GLY A 490 1.28 -15.21 -20.48
N GLU A 491 1.93 -16.21 -21.09
CA GLU A 491 3.34 -16.48 -20.81
C GLU A 491 4.25 -15.43 -21.48
N THR A 492 5.54 -15.42 -21.12
CA THR A 492 6.51 -14.45 -21.65
C THR A 492 6.52 -14.38 -23.18
N LEU A 493 6.32 -15.51 -23.87
CA LEU A 493 6.23 -15.55 -25.32
C LEU A 493 5.00 -14.82 -25.87
N ASP A 494 3.86 -14.97 -25.21
CA ASP A 494 2.59 -14.33 -25.60
C ASP A 494 2.71 -12.81 -25.44
N VAL A 495 3.29 -12.34 -24.33
CA VAL A 495 3.52 -10.91 -24.07
C VAL A 495 4.44 -10.31 -25.13
N PHE A 496 5.53 -11.01 -25.48
CA PHE A 496 6.45 -10.57 -26.53
C PHE A 496 5.76 -10.42 -27.89
N PHE A 497 4.96 -11.41 -28.30
CA PHE A 497 4.22 -11.31 -29.56
C PHE A 497 3.10 -10.28 -29.51
N ALA A 498 2.45 -10.10 -28.35
CA ALA A 498 1.47 -9.03 -28.15
C ALA A 498 2.12 -7.67 -28.43
N ALA A 499 3.26 -7.37 -27.81
CA ALA A 499 4.00 -6.12 -28.03
C ALA A 499 4.35 -5.88 -29.51
N ASN A 500 4.66 -6.94 -30.27
CA ASN A 500 4.93 -6.85 -31.71
C ASN A 500 3.67 -6.74 -32.58
N SER A 501 2.49 -7.08 -32.05
CA SER A 501 1.20 -7.00 -32.75
C SER A 501 0.44 -5.69 -32.52
N LEU A 502 0.90 -4.81 -31.61
CA LEU A 502 0.19 -3.58 -31.24
C LEU A 502 -0.19 -2.72 -32.45
N THR A 503 0.71 -2.57 -33.42
CA THR A 503 0.45 -1.77 -34.63
C THR A 503 -0.74 -2.31 -35.42
N ALA A 504 -0.96 -3.62 -35.44
CA ALA A 504 -2.13 -4.22 -36.10
C ALA A 504 -3.43 -3.94 -35.33
N VAL A 505 -3.38 -3.93 -33.99
CA VAL A 505 -4.52 -3.55 -33.13
C VAL A 505 -4.90 -2.09 -33.37
N LEU A 506 -3.92 -1.18 -33.32
CA LEU A 506 -4.13 0.24 -33.59
C LEU A 506 -4.65 0.49 -35.00
N HIS A 507 -4.14 -0.21 -36.00
CA HIS A 507 -4.65 -0.10 -37.38
C HIS A 507 -6.11 -0.55 -37.48
N SER A 508 -6.48 -1.62 -36.77
CA SER A 508 -7.87 -2.11 -36.76
C SER A 508 -8.82 -1.10 -36.08
N LEU A 509 -8.40 -0.49 -34.96
CA LEU A 509 -9.17 0.56 -34.30
C LEU A 509 -9.30 1.83 -35.17
N ASN A 510 -8.23 2.22 -35.87
CA ASN A 510 -8.26 3.34 -36.81
C ASN A 510 -9.22 3.09 -37.96
N GLU A 511 -9.23 1.89 -38.54
CA GLU A 511 -10.17 1.52 -39.62
C GLU A 511 -11.62 1.67 -39.18
N VAL A 512 -11.95 1.20 -37.98
CA VAL A 512 -13.29 1.36 -37.40
C VAL A 512 -13.63 2.84 -37.16
N ASN A 513 -12.67 3.64 -36.69
CA ASN A 513 -12.87 5.08 -36.48
C ASN A 513 -13.04 5.85 -37.81
N ASP A 514 -12.32 5.46 -38.86
CA ASP A 514 -12.43 6.08 -40.18
C ASP A 514 -13.76 5.75 -40.87
N ASN A 515 -14.33 4.57 -40.59
CA ASN A 515 -15.61 4.10 -41.10
C ASN A 515 -16.75 4.16 -40.06
N ILE A 516 -16.65 5.06 -39.08
CA ILE A 516 -17.50 5.03 -37.87
C ILE A 516 -19.00 5.15 -38.16
N ASP A 517 -19.39 5.79 -39.26
CA ASP A 517 -20.81 5.92 -39.64
C ASP A 517 -21.45 4.55 -39.86
N VAL A 518 -20.75 3.64 -40.54
CA VAL A 518 -21.25 2.29 -40.84
C VAL A 518 -21.25 1.43 -39.58
N TYR A 519 -20.16 1.45 -38.81
CA TYR A 519 -20.08 0.68 -37.57
C TYR A 519 -21.11 1.14 -36.53
N HIS A 520 -21.29 2.45 -36.38
CA HIS A 520 -22.25 3.02 -35.45
C HIS A 520 -23.69 2.62 -35.78
N GLU A 521 -24.08 2.59 -37.05
CA GLU A 521 -25.41 2.14 -37.48
C GLU A 521 -25.72 0.75 -36.91
N PHE A 522 -24.83 -0.22 -37.12
CA PHE A 522 -24.99 -1.58 -36.59
C PHE A 522 -24.99 -1.64 -35.05
N TRP A 523 -24.09 -0.91 -34.39
CA TRP A 523 -24.01 -0.92 -32.92
C TRP A 523 -25.23 -0.25 -32.27
N TYR A 524 -25.74 0.80 -32.90
CA TYR A 524 -26.94 1.48 -32.45
C TYR A 524 -28.19 0.63 -32.65
N GLU A 525 -28.33 -0.05 -33.80
CA GLU A 525 -29.40 -1.03 -34.03
C GLU A 525 -29.36 -2.18 -33.02
N GLU A 526 -28.18 -2.71 -32.70
CA GLU A 526 -27.99 -3.72 -31.65
C GLU A 526 -28.49 -3.20 -30.30
N ALA A 527 -28.12 -1.97 -29.91
CA ALA A 527 -28.57 -1.35 -28.66
C ALA A 527 -30.08 -1.13 -28.62
N VAL A 528 -30.69 -0.68 -29.72
CA VAL A 528 -32.16 -0.52 -29.84
C VAL A 528 -32.87 -1.87 -29.73
N SER A 529 -32.33 -2.92 -30.36
CA SER A 529 -32.87 -4.28 -30.26
C SER A 529 -32.83 -4.79 -28.81
N VAL A 530 -31.69 -4.64 -28.13
CA VAL A 530 -31.53 -5.05 -26.73
C VAL A 530 -32.47 -4.25 -25.81
N ALA A 531 -32.56 -2.94 -26.00
CA ALA A 531 -33.48 -2.08 -25.24
C ALA A 531 -34.95 -2.47 -25.46
N THR A 532 -35.32 -2.82 -26.70
CA THR A 532 -36.69 -3.27 -27.04
C THR A 532 -37.07 -4.56 -26.31
N VAL A 533 -36.13 -5.53 -26.20
CA VAL A 533 -36.37 -6.78 -25.46
C VAL A 533 -36.62 -6.52 -23.96
N MET A 534 -36.09 -5.43 -23.43
CA MET A 534 -36.20 -5.03 -22.02
C MET A 534 -37.26 -3.93 -21.78
N ASP A 535 -38.06 -3.60 -22.80
CA ASP A 535 -39.06 -2.51 -22.76
C ASP A 535 -38.49 -1.13 -22.35
N ILE A 536 -37.21 -0.88 -22.67
CA ILE A 536 -36.52 0.38 -22.38
C ILE A 536 -36.74 1.37 -23.55
N PRO A 537 -37.29 2.56 -23.30
CA PRO A 537 -37.50 3.54 -24.35
C PRO A 537 -36.20 4.25 -24.73
N VAL A 538 -35.97 4.41 -26.04
CA VAL A 538 -34.87 5.21 -26.59
C VAL A 538 -35.05 6.67 -26.20
N LYS A 539 -34.14 7.20 -25.37
CA LYS A 539 -34.20 8.57 -24.86
C LYS A 539 -32.81 9.20 -24.84
N ILE A 540 -32.75 10.48 -25.19
CA ILE A 540 -31.54 11.30 -25.02
C ILE A 540 -31.49 11.78 -23.55
N PRO A 541 -30.29 11.84 -22.93
CA PRO A 541 -30.12 12.32 -21.56
C PRO A 541 -30.69 13.72 -21.34
N ARG A 542 -31.48 13.86 -20.27
CA ARG A 542 -32.19 15.11 -19.93
C ARG A 542 -31.26 16.31 -19.78
N LEU A 543 -30.07 16.10 -19.21
CA LEU A 543 -29.09 17.17 -18.98
C LEU A 543 -28.56 17.75 -20.28
N PHE A 544 -28.34 16.91 -21.30
CA PHE A 544 -27.92 17.35 -22.62
C PHE A 544 -28.99 18.23 -23.28
N LEU A 545 -30.25 17.75 -23.32
CA LEU A 545 -31.38 18.50 -23.84
C LEU A 545 -31.56 19.86 -23.13
N ARG A 546 -31.34 19.91 -21.80
CA ARG A 546 -31.44 21.17 -21.05
C ARG A 546 -30.34 22.17 -21.44
N LYS A 547 -29.10 21.71 -21.64
CA LYS A 547 -27.99 22.57 -22.09
C LYS A 547 -28.23 23.09 -23.51
N GLN A 548 -28.79 22.27 -24.40
CA GLN A 548 -28.96 22.61 -25.80
C GLN A 548 -30.20 23.47 -26.08
N ARG A 549 -31.28 23.33 -25.28
CA ARG A 549 -32.42 24.26 -25.28
C ARG A 549 -32.03 25.69 -24.92
N ALA A 550 -30.97 25.87 -24.13
CA ALA A 550 -30.42 27.21 -23.86
C ALA A 550 -29.66 27.81 -25.06
N ALA A 551 -29.30 26.98 -26.05
CA ALA A 551 -28.56 27.35 -27.26
C ALA A 551 -29.44 27.44 -28.53
N ASP A 552 -30.77 27.31 -28.40
CA ASP A 552 -31.77 27.45 -29.47
C ASP A 552 -31.55 26.54 -30.70
N VAL A 553 -31.05 25.33 -30.47
CA VAL A 553 -30.89 24.30 -31.51
C VAL A 553 -32.21 23.52 -31.63
N GLY A 554 -32.63 23.20 -32.87
CA GLY A 554 -33.87 22.50 -33.21
C GLY A 554 -33.98 21.06 -32.66
N GLU A 555 -34.89 20.26 -33.23
CA GLU A 555 -35.16 18.89 -32.77
C GLU A 555 -33.93 17.98 -32.95
N ILE A 556 -33.44 17.39 -31.85
CA ILE A 556 -32.24 16.55 -31.84
C ILE A 556 -32.66 15.09 -31.97
N GLN A 557 -32.11 14.40 -32.97
CA GLN A 557 -32.29 12.97 -33.18
C GLN A 557 -31.37 12.17 -32.24
N ALA A 558 -31.86 11.03 -31.75
CA ALA A 558 -31.13 10.20 -30.78
C ALA A 558 -29.86 9.57 -31.38
N GLU A 559 -29.94 9.01 -32.57
CA GLU A 559 -28.83 8.30 -33.20
C GLU A 559 -27.60 9.20 -33.44
N PRO A 560 -27.71 10.41 -34.05
CA PRO A 560 -26.57 11.31 -34.19
C PRO A 560 -25.97 11.75 -32.85
N TYR A 561 -26.80 11.90 -31.81
CA TYR A 561 -26.33 12.22 -30.46
C TYR A 561 -25.43 11.11 -29.91
N PHE A 562 -25.89 9.86 -29.95
CA PHE A 562 -25.10 8.74 -29.44
C PHE A 562 -23.85 8.49 -30.27
N LYS A 563 -23.90 8.72 -31.60
CA LYS A 563 -22.71 8.66 -32.45
C LYS A 563 -21.63 9.63 -31.99
N GLU A 564 -21.96 10.92 -31.91
CA GLU A 564 -20.98 11.98 -31.66
C GLU A 564 -20.47 11.96 -30.21
N TYR A 565 -21.37 11.80 -29.24
CA TYR A 565 -21.05 11.99 -27.82
C TYR A 565 -20.71 10.69 -27.07
N VAL A 566 -21.01 9.52 -27.64
CA VAL A 566 -20.69 8.23 -27.02
C VAL A 566 -19.74 7.44 -27.92
N THR A 567 -20.13 7.10 -29.14
CA THR A 567 -19.35 6.19 -30.00
C THR A 567 -17.99 6.77 -30.38
N VAL A 568 -17.97 7.97 -30.96
CA VAL A 568 -16.75 8.67 -31.39
C VAL A 568 -15.86 9.00 -30.18
N ALA A 569 -16.46 9.38 -29.05
CA ALA A 569 -15.73 9.67 -27.83
C ALA A 569 -15.02 8.42 -27.27
N ILE A 570 -15.72 7.28 -27.20
CA ILE A 570 -15.18 6.03 -26.67
C ILE A 570 -14.07 5.49 -27.57
N ILE A 571 -14.26 5.40 -28.90
CA ILE A 571 -13.24 4.82 -29.78
C ILE A 571 -11.94 5.63 -29.75
N ARG A 572 -12.03 6.96 -29.82
CA ARG A 572 -10.87 7.85 -29.74
C ARG A 572 -10.20 7.78 -28.38
N GLY A 573 -11.00 7.72 -27.31
CA GLY A 573 -10.49 7.53 -25.95
C GLY A 573 -9.71 6.22 -25.81
N VAL A 574 -10.28 5.10 -26.26
CA VAL A 574 -9.60 3.79 -26.21
C VAL A 574 -8.31 3.80 -27.02
N MET A 575 -8.31 4.39 -28.22
CA MET A 575 -7.10 4.51 -29.04
C MET A 575 -6.00 5.29 -28.30
N GLN A 576 -6.35 6.44 -27.72
CA GLN A 576 -5.39 7.25 -26.96
C GLN A 576 -4.84 6.49 -25.75
N GLU A 577 -5.70 5.80 -24.97
CA GLU A 577 -5.24 5.03 -23.80
C GLU A 577 -4.31 3.87 -24.20
N VAL A 578 -4.57 3.20 -25.33
CA VAL A 578 -3.69 2.16 -25.86
C VAL A 578 -2.34 2.75 -26.28
N GLU A 579 -2.33 3.91 -26.95
CA GLU A 579 -1.09 4.60 -27.35
C GLU A 579 -0.28 5.08 -26.14
N ASP A 580 -0.94 5.66 -25.13
CA ASP A 580 -0.32 6.16 -23.90
C ASP A 580 0.33 5.01 -23.10
N MET A 581 -0.42 3.93 -22.84
CA MET A 581 0.06 2.79 -22.05
C MET A 581 1.14 1.98 -22.75
N PHE A 582 1.10 1.88 -24.08
CA PHE A 582 2.08 1.15 -24.88
C PHE A 582 2.93 2.11 -25.70
N CYS A 583 3.38 3.19 -25.06
CA CYS A 583 4.34 4.11 -25.65
C CYS A 583 5.63 3.38 -26.07
N GLU A 584 6.44 4.04 -26.90
CA GLU A 584 7.64 3.42 -27.47
C GLU A 584 8.59 2.87 -26.39
N THR A 585 8.73 3.56 -25.26
CA THR A 585 9.57 3.12 -24.13
C THR A 585 9.05 1.83 -23.50
N ASN A 586 7.74 1.75 -23.24
CA ASN A 586 7.10 0.56 -22.67
C ASN A 586 7.21 -0.63 -23.62
N LEU A 587 7.00 -0.41 -24.92
CA LEU A 587 7.16 -1.46 -25.92
C LEU A 587 8.59 -1.94 -26.04
N LYS A 588 9.59 -1.05 -25.97
CA LYS A 588 11.00 -1.42 -25.95
C LYS A 588 11.32 -2.33 -24.76
N ALA A 589 10.79 -2.01 -23.58
CA ALA A 589 10.92 -2.86 -22.40
C ALA A 589 10.31 -4.26 -22.62
N LEU A 590 9.11 -4.36 -23.21
CA LEU A 590 8.48 -5.65 -23.50
C LEU A 590 9.19 -6.44 -24.61
N LYS A 591 9.82 -5.76 -25.57
CA LYS A 591 10.64 -6.42 -26.61
C LYS A 591 11.95 -6.99 -26.07
N CYS A 592 12.43 -6.50 -24.93
CA CYS A 592 13.55 -7.11 -24.21
C CYS A 592 13.22 -8.50 -23.64
N LEU A 593 11.96 -8.93 -23.63
CA LEU A 593 11.59 -10.33 -23.37
C LEU A 593 12.20 -11.31 -24.38
N SER A 594 12.72 -10.81 -25.51
CA SER A 594 13.55 -11.56 -26.45
C SER A 594 14.78 -12.23 -25.81
N LEU A 595 15.21 -11.81 -24.62
CA LEU A 595 16.30 -12.45 -23.86
C LEU A 595 15.92 -13.82 -23.27
N VAL A 596 14.62 -14.11 -23.15
CA VAL A 596 14.15 -15.41 -22.66
C VAL A 596 14.42 -16.47 -23.72
N PRO A 597 15.06 -17.62 -23.39
CA PRO A 597 15.55 -18.57 -24.39
C PRO A 597 14.49 -19.12 -25.35
N ALA A 598 13.26 -19.38 -24.89
CA ALA A 598 12.17 -19.82 -25.76
C ALA A 598 11.81 -18.75 -26.81
N VAL A 599 11.78 -17.47 -26.41
CA VAL A 599 11.53 -16.34 -27.31
C VAL A 599 12.66 -16.21 -28.33
N MET A 600 13.92 -16.32 -27.89
CA MET A 600 15.08 -16.38 -28.81
C MET A 600 14.92 -17.49 -29.85
N GLY A 601 14.48 -18.67 -29.42
CA GLY A 601 14.24 -19.82 -30.28
C GLY A 601 13.23 -19.52 -31.40
N GLN A 602 12.11 -18.87 -31.05
CA GLN A 602 11.08 -18.45 -32.02
C GLN A 602 11.61 -17.38 -32.98
N MET A 603 12.43 -16.46 -32.48
CA MET A 603 13.12 -15.44 -33.27
C MET A 603 14.31 -15.98 -34.07
N LYS A 604 14.51 -17.31 -34.11
CA LYS A 604 15.66 -17.97 -34.76
C LYS A 604 17.01 -17.40 -34.32
N PHE A 605 17.09 -16.93 -33.07
CA PHE A 605 18.24 -16.27 -32.46
C PHE A 605 18.67 -14.98 -33.19
N ASN A 606 17.74 -14.30 -33.88
CA ASN A 606 17.94 -12.97 -34.44
C ASN A 606 17.35 -11.92 -33.49
N THR A 607 18.12 -11.56 -32.45
CA THR A 607 17.66 -10.74 -31.34
C THR A 607 18.27 -9.33 -31.39
N THR A 608 17.91 -8.55 -32.42
CA THR A 608 18.30 -7.14 -32.55
C THR A 608 17.65 -6.24 -31.51
N GLU A 609 16.53 -6.68 -30.94
CA GLU A 609 15.75 -5.97 -29.92
C GLU A 609 16.45 -5.93 -28.55
N GLU A 610 17.49 -6.75 -28.33
CA GLU A 610 18.29 -6.72 -27.10
C GLU A 610 19.02 -5.37 -26.91
N ASN A 611 19.24 -4.62 -27.99
CA ASN A 611 19.86 -3.29 -27.93
C ASN A 611 19.01 -2.27 -27.15
N TYR A 612 17.71 -2.53 -26.96
CA TYR A 612 16.89 -1.68 -26.10
C TYR A 612 17.28 -1.76 -24.62
N ALA A 613 18.05 -2.77 -24.21
CA ALA A 613 18.60 -2.88 -22.86
C ALA A 613 19.55 -1.73 -22.49
N ASP A 614 20.08 -0.99 -23.47
CA ASP A 614 20.96 0.17 -23.23
C ASP A 614 20.27 1.28 -22.42
N VAL A 615 18.93 1.38 -22.45
CA VAL A 615 18.18 2.32 -21.61
C VAL A 615 18.39 2.02 -20.12
N TYR A 616 18.62 0.75 -19.79
CA TYR A 616 18.82 0.26 -18.42
C TYR A 616 20.31 0.12 -18.08
N ARG A 617 21.20 0.78 -18.84
CA ARG A 617 22.66 0.67 -18.65
C ARG A 617 23.11 0.96 -17.22
N ASN A 618 22.47 1.91 -16.52
CA ASN A 618 22.81 2.27 -15.14
C ASN A 618 22.34 1.23 -14.09
N ASP A 619 21.50 0.29 -14.50
CA ASP A 619 20.97 -0.77 -13.64
C ASP A 619 21.87 -2.02 -13.65
N LEU A 620 22.72 -2.12 -14.67
CA LEU A 620 23.55 -3.28 -14.91
C LEU A 620 24.82 -3.25 -14.05
N PRO A 621 25.28 -4.42 -13.55
CA PRO A 621 26.49 -4.51 -12.76
C PRO A 621 27.75 -4.17 -13.57
N ASN A 622 27.82 -4.58 -14.84
CA ASN A 622 28.98 -4.36 -15.73
C ASN A 622 28.51 -3.89 -17.13
N PRO A 623 28.04 -2.65 -17.29
CA PRO A 623 27.33 -2.24 -18.49
C PRO A 623 28.19 -2.25 -19.77
N ASP A 624 29.51 -2.07 -19.64
CA ASP A 624 30.45 -2.14 -20.77
C ASP A 624 30.56 -3.53 -21.39
N THR A 625 30.31 -4.59 -20.62
CA THR A 625 30.42 -5.97 -21.10
C THR A 625 29.11 -6.50 -21.65
N LEU A 626 28.01 -5.75 -21.55
CA LEU A 626 26.69 -6.19 -21.98
C LEU A 626 26.67 -6.71 -23.43
N PRO A 627 27.24 -6.03 -24.45
CA PRO A 627 27.18 -6.53 -25.82
C PRO A 627 27.89 -7.89 -26.02
N ALA A 628 29.03 -8.08 -25.34
CA ALA A 628 29.77 -9.34 -25.38
C ALA A 628 29.01 -10.45 -24.64
N GLU A 629 28.39 -10.11 -23.51
CA GLU A 629 27.60 -11.03 -22.70
C GLU A 629 26.35 -11.50 -23.44
N LEU A 630 25.61 -10.60 -24.08
CA LEU A 630 24.46 -10.91 -24.95
C LEU A 630 24.84 -11.83 -26.11
N HIS A 631 26.00 -11.57 -26.73
CA HIS A 631 26.53 -12.44 -27.78
C HIS A 631 26.79 -13.87 -27.26
N CYS A 632 27.46 -13.99 -26.11
CA CYS A 632 27.71 -15.28 -25.46
C CYS A 632 26.41 -15.99 -25.05
N TRP A 633 25.43 -15.25 -24.51
CA TRP A 633 24.12 -15.75 -24.13
C TRP A 633 23.39 -16.36 -25.34
N ARG A 634 23.39 -15.65 -26.47
CA ARG A 634 22.82 -16.12 -27.74
C ARG A 634 23.51 -17.38 -28.25
N ILE A 635 24.84 -17.43 -28.24
CA ILE A 635 25.62 -18.61 -28.67
C ILE A 635 25.27 -19.83 -27.82
N LYS A 636 25.23 -19.66 -26.49
CA LYS A 636 24.88 -20.73 -25.54
C LYS A 636 23.57 -21.41 -25.91
N TRP A 637 22.51 -20.63 -26.15
CA TRP A 637 21.18 -21.19 -26.43
C TRP A 637 21.00 -21.67 -27.88
N LYS A 638 21.71 -21.05 -28.82
CA LYS A 638 21.73 -21.46 -30.24
C LYS A 638 22.40 -22.83 -30.43
N HIS A 639 23.48 -23.09 -29.70
CA HIS A 639 24.28 -24.32 -29.79
C HIS A 639 24.01 -25.33 -28.68
N ARG A 640 22.89 -25.18 -27.95
CA ARG A 640 22.47 -26.14 -26.93
C ARG A 640 22.27 -27.54 -27.53
N GLY A 641 22.44 -28.57 -26.70
CA GLY A 641 22.07 -29.94 -27.07
C GLY A 641 20.57 -30.04 -27.40
N LYS A 642 20.20 -30.86 -28.39
CA LYS A 642 18.80 -31.01 -28.84
C LYS A 642 17.84 -31.47 -27.73
N GLU A 643 18.37 -32.14 -26.71
CA GLU A 643 17.62 -32.66 -25.56
C GLU A 643 17.33 -31.56 -24.51
N VAL A 644 18.00 -30.40 -24.59
CA VAL A 644 17.83 -29.30 -23.64
C VAL A 644 16.62 -28.45 -24.05
N ARG A 645 15.56 -28.51 -23.24
CA ARG A 645 14.40 -27.62 -23.34
C ARG A 645 14.84 -26.16 -23.13
N LEU A 646 14.27 -25.26 -23.92
CA LEU A 646 14.42 -23.82 -23.71
C LEU A 646 13.48 -23.37 -22.59
N PRO A 647 13.97 -22.66 -21.56
CA PRO A 647 13.13 -21.98 -20.60
C PRO A 647 12.10 -21.08 -21.28
N THR A 648 10.82 -21.18 -20.88
CA THR A 648 9.71 -20.42 -21.46
C THR A 648 9.40 -19.14 -20.71
N THR A 649 9.75 -19.06 -19.42
CA THR A 649 9.51 -17.87 -18.58
C THR A 649 10.80 -17.23 -18.09
N ILE A 650 10.68 -15.98 -17.61
CA ILE A 650 11.79 -15.29 -16.93
C ILE A 650 12.21 -16.07 -15.67
N HIS A 651 11.26 -16.55 -14.88
CA HIS A 651 11.55 -17.33 -13.67
C HIS A 651 12.34 -18.59 -14.00
N GLU A 652 11.86 -19.43 -14.95
CA GLU A 652 12.59 -20.64 -15.37
C GLU A 652 14.02 -20.30 -15.80
N THR A 653 14.21 -19.16 -16.48
CA THR A 653 15.53 -18.68 -16.91
C THR A 653 16.40 -18.27 -15.72
N LEU A 654 15.85 -17.56 -14.74
CA LEU A 654 16.56 -17.10 -13.54
C LEU A 654 16.89 -18.25 -12.56
N GLN A 655 16.18 -19.38 -12.63
CA GLN A 655 16.47 -20.57 -11.82
C GLN A 655 17.67 -21.37 -12.36
N LEU A 656 18.15 -21.09 -13.57
CA LEU A 656 19.28 -21.80 -14.14
C LEU A 656 20.59 -21.44 -13.41
N PRO A 657 21.42 -22.43 -13.03
CA PRO A 657 22.73 -22.18 -12.44
C PRO A 657 23.61 -21.29 -13.33
N ASP A 658 23.47 -21.47 -14.64
CA ASP A 658 24.30 -20.80 -15.64
C ASP A 658 24.04 -19.30 -15.75
N VAL A 659 22.86 -18.80 -15.35
CA VAL A 659 22.52 -17.38 -15.44
C VAL A 659 23.48 -16.52 -14.59
N LYS A 660 24.08 -17.12 -13.55
CA LYS A 660 25.08 -16.46 -12.69
C LYS A 660 26.37 -16.08 -13.43
N PHE A 661 26.68 -16.75 -14.54
CA PHE A 661 27.82 -16.39 -15.40
C PHE A 661 27.51 -15.23 -16.35
N PHE A 662 26.25 -14.79 -16.41
CA PHE A 662 25.78 -13.66 -17.20
C PHE A 662 25.17 -12.62 -16.25
N PRO A 663 26.00 -11.87 -15.51
CA PRO A 663 25.53 -10.97 -14.46
C PRO A 663 24.67 -9.81 -14.99
N ASN A 664 24.92 -9.28 -16.18
CA ASN A 664 24.08 -8.23 -16.78
C ASN A 664 22.73 -8.80 -17.23
N VAL A 665 22.73 -9.96 -17.90
CA VAL A 665 21.49 -10.64 -18.32
C VAL A 665 20.66 -11.00 -17.09
N ASN A 666 21.28 -11.53 -16.04
CA ASN A 666 20.61 -11.84 -14.77
C ASN A 666 19.96 -10.60 -14.16
N SER A 667 20.71 -9.51 -13.94
CA SER A 667 20.16 -8.27 -13.38
C SER A 667 19.04 -7.70 -14.24
N PHE A 668 19.20 -7.75 -15.56
CA PHE A 668 18.20 -7.19 -16.46
C PHE A 668 16.91 -8.03 -16.52
N LEU A 669 17.02 -9.36 -16.50
CA LEU A 669 15.86 -10.24 -16.37
C LEU A 669 15.10 -9.97 -15.05
N LYS A 670 15.79 -9.65 -13.95
CA LYS A 670 15.13 -9.23 -12.70
C LYS A 670 14.36 -7.92 -12.84
N VAL A 671 14.95 -6.92 -13.51
CA VAL A 671 14.27 -5.64 -13.82
C VAL A 671 13.02 -5.89 -14.66
N LEU A 672 13.13 -6.69 -15.73
CA LEU A 672 11.98 -7.03 -16.58
C LEU A 672 10.89 -7.78 -15.81
N SER A 673 11.28 -8.75 -14.98
CA SER A 673 10.33 -9.53 -14.17
C SER A 673 9.52 -8.67 -13.20
N ALA A 674 10.10 -7.58 -12.71
CA ALA A 674 9.43 -6.66 -11.79
C ALA A 674 8.38 -5.77 -12.48
N LEU A 675 8.33 -5.73 -13.82
CA LEU A 675 7.36 -4.90 -14.54
C LEU A 675 5.91 -5.35 -14.26
N PRO A 676 4.99 -4.42 -13.93
CA PRO A 676 3.62 -4.76 -13.50
C PRO A 676 2.76 -5.51 -14.52
N VAL A 677 3.07 -5.41 -15.81
CA VAL A 677 2.28 -6.06 -16.88
C VAL A 677 2.48 -7.57 -16.94
N LEU A 678 3.62 -8.07 -16.50
CA LEU A 678 3.91 -9.51 -16.58
C LEU A 678 3.05 -10.25 -15.55
N LYS A 679 2.61 -11.47 -15.87
CA LYS A 679 1.85 -12.27 -14.91
C LYS A 679 2.68 -12.59 -13.66
N LEU A 680 2.08 -12.53 -12.48
CA LEU A 680 2.65 -13.11 -11.26
C LEU A 680 2.58 -14.65 -11.39
N GLU A 681 3.66 -15.37 -11.11
CA GLU A 681 3.62 -16.82 -11.23
C GLU A 681 2.74 -17.44 -10.13
N ASP A 682 1.79 -18.29 -10.54
CA ASP A 682 0.85 -18.99 -9.67
C ASP A 682 1.58 -20.05 -8.84
N ASN A 683 2.22 -19.62 -7.77
CA ASN A 683 2.35 -20.47 -6.60
C ASN A 683 0.94 -20.61 -6.01
N LYS A 684 0.55 -21.78 -5.54
CA LYS A 684 -0.81 -22.17 -5.11
C LYS A 684 -1.41 -21.35 -3.93
N SER A 685 -0.93 -20.15 -3.68
CA SER A 685 -1.32 -19.20 -2.65
C SER A 685 -1.96 -17.97 -3.27
N ASP A 686 -3.06 -17.50 -2.69
CA ASP A 686 -3.74 -16.25 -3.04
C ASP A 686 -2.74 -15.09 -3.14
N THR A 687 -2.91 -14.19 -4.12
CA THR A 687 -2.12 -12.97 -4.30
C THR A 687 -2.33 -11.99 -3.14
N ALA A 688 -1.42 -11.03 -2.95
CA ALA A 688 -1.58 -10.01 -1.90
C ALA A 688 -2.87 -9.18 -2.08
N SER A 689 -3.28 -8.91 -3.32
CA SER A 689 -4.54 -8.22 -3.60
C SER A 689 -5.77 -9.07 -3.26
N GLU A 690 -5.74 -10.38 -3.51
CA GLU A 690 -6.82 -11.30 -3.12
C GLU A 690 -6.91 -11.43 -1.58
N ARG A 691 -5.77 -11.52 -0.89
CA ARG A 691 -5.72 -11.52 0.58
C ARG A 691 -6.27 -10.22 1.18
N LEU A 692 -5.96 -9.06 0.57
CA LEU A 692 -6.54 -7.77 0.95
C LEU A 692 -8.07 -7.79 0.78
N GLN A 693 -8.57 -8.29 -0.36
CA GLN A 693 -10.01 -8.37 -0.58
C GLN A 693 -10.69 -9.34 0.41
N ALA A 694 -10.08 -10.49 0.68
CA ALA A 694 -10.58 -11.45 1.66
C ALA A 694 -10.67 -10.85 3.08
N TYR A 695 -9.71 -10.01 3.48
CA TYR A 695 -9.78 -9.28 4.75
C TYR A 695 -11.04 -8.39 4.82
N PHE A 696 -11.30 -7.61 3.77
CA PHE A 696 -12.47 -6.72 3.74
C PHE A 696 -13.80 -7.46 3.62
N ASP A 697 -13.82 -8.60 2.93
CA ASP A 697 -15.02 -9.43 2.80
C ASP A 697 -15.35 -10.16 4.11
N SER A 698 -14.33 -10.52 4.89
CA SER A 698 -14.49 -11.25 6.17
C SER A 698 -14.81 -10.35 7.36
N THR A 699 -14.42 -9.08 7.32
CA THR A 699 -14.54 -8.15 8.46
C THR A 699 -15.54 -7.03 8.14
N PRO A 700 -16.52 -6.72 9.01
CA PRO A 700 -17.42 -5.59 8.81
C PRO A 700 -16.66 -4.26 8.69
N ALA A 701 -17.12 -3.35 7.81
CA ALA A 701 -16.43 -2.08 7.54
C ALA A 701 -16.14 -1.21 8.77
N LYS A 702 -17.02 -1.26 9.79
CA LYS A 702 -16.83 -0.54 11.07
C LYS A 702 -15.65 -1.06 11.90
N GLN A 703 -15.24 -2.30 11.66
CA GLN A 703 -14.19 -3.00 12.39
C GLN A 703 -12.88 -3.09 11.60
N TRP A 704 -12.82 -2.52 10.39
CA TRP A 704 -11.60 -2.46 9.61
C TRP A 704 -10.50 -1.69 10.35
N ASN A 705 -9.32 -2.28 10.42
CA ASN A 705 -8.16 -1.71 11.08
C ASN A 705 -6.92 -1.94 10.23
N LYS A 706 -6.15 -0.86 9.97
CA LYS A 706 -4.98 -0.88 9.10
C LYS A 706 -3.88 -1.83 9.61
N SER A 707 -3.61 -1.83 10.91
CA SER A 707 -2.60 -2.68 11.52
C SER A 707 -2.99 -4.15 11.48
N LEU A 708 -4.26 -4.47 11.74
CA LEU A 708 -4.77 -5.85 11.61
C LEU A 708 -4.75 -6.32 10.15
N ALA A 709 -5.13 -5.46 9.21
CA ALA A 709 -5.01 -5.77 7.77
C ALA A 709 -3.56 -6.11 7.40
N MET A 710 -2.58 -5.32 7.87
CA MET A 710 -1.16 -5.60 7.63
C MET A 710 -0.73 -6.98 8.12
N LEU A 711 -1.23 -7.42 9.28
CA LEU A 711 -0.92 -8.74 9.85
C LEU A 711 -1.66 -9.89 9.15
N ASN A 712 -2.93 -9.68 8.77
CA ASN A 712 -3.76 -10.67 8.11
C ASN A 712 -3.30 -10.94 6.66
N ILE A 713 -2.99 -9.88 5.91
CA ILE A 713 -2.55 -9.99 4.51
C ILE A 713 -1.15 -10.61 4.42
N ASN A 714 -0.30 -10.37 5.41
CA ASN A 714 1.09 -10.82 5.43
C ASN A 714 1.33 -11.97 6.44
N THR A 715 0.39 -12.90 6.55
CA THR A 715 0.45 -14.04 7.49
C THR A 715 1.67 -14.94 7.30
N HIS A 716 2.21 -15.02 6.08
CA HIS A 716 3.41 -15.77 5.69
C HIS A 716 4.71 -15.14 6.19
N VAL A 717 4.71 -13.85 6.53
CA VAL A 717 5.90 -13.15 6.99
C VAL A 717 6.27 -13.64 8.39
N LYS A 718 7.54 -14.05 8.52
CA LYS A 718 8.09 -14.45 9.82
C LYS A 718 8.20 -13.23 10.71
N HIS A 719 7.91 -13.43 11.98
CA HIS A 719 8.03 -12.37 12.98
C HIS A 719 8.72 -12.96 14.21
N ASP A 720 9.58 -12.14 14.81
CA ASP A 720 10.36 -12.52 15.98
C ASP A 720 9.80 -11.75 17.18
N LEU A 721 9.24 -12.49 18.14
CA LEU A 721 8.65 -11.91 19.34
C LEU A 721 9.71 -11.19 20.20
N ASP A 722 10.95 -11.67 20.24
CA ASP A 722 12.04 -10.99 20.93
C ASP A 722 12.31 -9.60 20.34
N VAL A 723 12.33 -9.53 19.01
CA VAL A 723 12.52 -8.26 18.30
C VAL A 723 11.36 -7.31 18.57
N MET A 724 10.12 -7.81 18.66
CA MET A 724 8.96 -6.99 19.00
C MET A 724 9.04 -6.44 20.43
N VAL A 725 9.36 -7.30 21.40
CA VAL A 725 9.55 -6.91 22.81
C VAL A 725 10.64 -5.84 22.93
N ASP A 726 11.80 -6.06 22.29
CA ASP A 726 12.89 -5.09 22.26
C ASP A 726 12.47 -3.75 21.64
N LYS A 727 11.73 -3.77 20.52
CA LYS A 727 11.21 -2.56 19.89
C LYS A 727 10.23 -1.83 20.80
N TYR A 728 9.32 -2.55 21.45
CA TYR A 728 8.34 -1.98 22.37
C TYR A 728 9.05 -1.27 23.53
N CYS A 729 9.98 -1.96 24.21
CA CYS A 729 10.75 -1.37 25.31
C CYS A 729 11.54 -0.14 24.85
N ARG A 730 12.09 -0.11 23.64
CA ARG A 730 12.83 1.05 23.13
C ARG A 730 11.94 2.23 22.75
N LEU A 731 10.74 1.95 22.22
CA LEU A 731 9.83 2.98 21.71
C LEU A 731 8.99 3.61 22.82
N TYR A 732 8.60 2.80 23.81
CA TYR A 732 7.65 3.13 24.86
C TYR A 732 8.16 2.86 26.29
N ALA A 733 9.48 2.87 26.52
CA ALA A 733 10.01 2.87 27.89
C ALA A 733 9.27 3.92 28.72
N GLU A 734 8.65 3.51 29.82
CA GLU A 734 8.04 4.41 30.79
C GLU A 734 9.18 5.25 31.41
N ASP A 735 9.10 6.57 31.32
CA ASP A 735 9.93 7.44 32.18
C ASP A 735 9.46 7.18 33.63
N ASP A 736 10.32 6.60 34.45
CA ASP A 736 10.10 6.15 35.83
C ASP A 736 9.19 7.10 36.67
N PRO A 737 8.08 6.62 37.27
CA PRO A 737 7.19 7.41 38.12
C PRO A 737 7.71 7.65 39.56
N GLU A 738 8.96 7.29 39.89
CA GLU A 738 9.54 7.49 41.23
C GLU A 738 9.74 8.98 41.64
N GLY A 739 9.46 9.93 40.73
CA GLY A 739 9.54 11.36 40.99
C GLY A 739 8.36 11.98 41.76
N GLU A 740 7.19 11.32 41.78
CA GLU A 740 5.95 11.94 42.31
C GLU A 740 5.62 11.50 43.75
N ALA A 741 6.04 10.32 44.21
CA ALA A 741 5.69 9.82 45.54
C ALA A 741 6.44 10.49 46.71
N LYS A 742 7.53 11.24 46.46
CA LYS A 742 8.32 11.92 47.51
C LYS A 742 7.86 13.34 47.84
N LEU A 743 6.85 13.87 47.16
CA LEU A 743 6.36 15.22 47.38
C LEU A 743 5.18 15.30 48.35
N ASP A 744 4.43 14.21 48.55
CA ASP A 744 3.23 14.23 49.39
C ASP A 744 3.50 13.94 50.88
N GLU A 745 4.60 13.25 51.24
CA GLU A 745 4.97 13.04 52.65
C GLU A 745 5.64 14.27 53.31
N ALA A 746 6.11 15.25 52.53
CA ALA A 746 6.79 16.43 53.06
C ALA A 746 5.83 17.58 53.44
N THR A 747 4.53 17.45 53.16
CA THR A 747 3.54 18.52 53.34
C THR A 747 2.69 18.42 54.61
N GLU A 748 2.79 17.35 55.40
CA GLU A 748 2.00 17.20 56.63
C GLU A 748 2.69 17.66 57.93
N GLU A 749 4.00 17.94 57.95
CA GLU A 749 4.71 18.28 59.20
C GLU A 749 4.82 19.79 59.54
N ASP A 750 4.36 20.72 58.69
CA ASP A 750 4.63 22.16 58.93
C ASP A 750 3.37 23.05 59.12
N VAL A 751 2.27 22.47 59.62
CA VAL A 751 1.10 23.23 60.08
C VAL A 751 0.89 23.07 61.58
N THR A 752 1.90 23.43 62.39
CA THR A 752 1.70 23.87 63.79
C THR A 752 2.85 24.77 64.25
N LYS A 753 2.72 26.08 64.03
CA LYS A 753 3.05 27.16 64.99
C LYS A 753 2.76 28.55 64.44
#